data_AF-A0A6L5A352-F1
#
_entry.id   AF-A0A6L5A352-F1
#
_cell.length_a   1.000
_cell.length_b   1.000
_cell.length_c   1.000
_cell.angle_alpha   90.00
_cell.angle_beta   90.00
_cell.angle_gamma   90.00
#
_symmetry.space_group_name_H-M   'P 1'
#
loop_
_entity.id
_entity.type
_entity.pdbx_description
1 polymer ?
#
loop_
_entity_poly.entity_id
_entity_poly.type
_entity_poly.pdbx_seq_one_letter_code
_entity_poly.pdbx_strand_id
1 'polypeptide(L)'
;MSLPKKLEEMQVEEASKLAQNLRDTLDRWSKLYYTKDAPEVEDYEYDEKYADLVALEEAFPEIITQDSITQRVGGEILEGFTKVTHTEPMLSMGDVFSRDELVEFDNRIQKNVGHPVDYNVELKIDGLAISLIYQDGELIQGSTRGDGNIGEDITKNLKTIKSVPKKLTRPLSIEVRGECFMPKASFAKLNAQQLEDGKPVFANPRNAAAGSLRQLNTNVTKKRDLDTFIYTVVDSNQLGAKTQHQAIQMMAELGFNTNPTQEVCANLDEVWDYIAKYEGQREDLPYGIDGIVLKVNDLSLQQELGHTVKIPRWEIAYKFPPEEAATVVRDIEWTVGRTGVVTPTAVMDPVQLAGTTVSRATLNNVDQLTAKDVHIGDTVLLHKAGDIIPEITRVVLEKRPAGISELDIPTHCPSCGKELVHLNGEVALRCINPDCPAQIVARLEHFGSRNAMNIMGLGPKQIQQLYAKNFIHHFDDLYKLTSEELSQLDGFKEKRVNNLLEAIDNSRKNSLERLINGLGIQGVGTKMARTLAEKFGTMDNLMQTTIEEFDAVDTIGETLANNLATFFQSDVAQNMIDELKAVGVNMEYLGVKPAESPDGYYKGKKVVLTGKLEQYTRNELKERLISLGADVAGSVSKKTDILIAGADAGSKLTKAQALGIEILDETEAIAKFEQ
;
A
#
# COMPACT_ATOMS: atom_id res chain seq x y z
N MET A 1 -16.80 15.02 -8.51
CA MET A 1 -17.64 14.87 -7.30
C MET A 1 -18.46 13.61 -7.44
N SER A 2 -18.19 12.63 -6.57
CA SER A 2 -18.80 11.30 -6.62
C SER A 2 -19.97 11.13 -5.62
N LEU A 3 -20.45 12.24 -5.06
CA LEU A 3 -21.49 12.24 -4.04
C LEU A 3 -22.79 11.59 -4.53
N PRO A 4 -23.45 10.77 -3.71
CA PRO A 4 -24.65 10.01 -4.10
C PRO A 4 -25.90 10.88 -4.30
N LYS A 5 -25.86 12.14 -3.85
CA LYS A 5 -26.89 13.17 -4.07
C LYS A 5 -26.22 14.52 -4.24
N LYS A 6 -26.95 15.50 -4.78
CA LYS A 6 -26.51 16.90 -4.77
C LYS A 6 -26.48 17.42 -3.33
N LEU A 7 -25.51 18.28 -3.01
CA LEU A 7 -25.36 18.89 -1.69
C LEU A 7 -26.63 19.61 -1.23
N GLU A 8 -27.31 20.29 -2.16
CA GLU A 8 -28.56 21.04 -1.94
C GLU A 8 -29.74 20.16 -1.52
N GLU A 9 -29.67 18.85 -1.78
CA GLU A 9 -30.73 17.88 -1.52
C GLU A 9 -30.44 17.01 -0.28
N MET A 10 -29.29 17.20 0.38
CA MET A 10 -28.88 16.42 1.56
C MET A 10 -29.36 17.06 2.86
N GLN A 11 -29.74 16.22 3.82
CA GLN A 11 -29.96 16.61 5.22
C GLN A 11 -28.66 16.45 6.03
N VAL A 12 -28.50 17.23 7.09
CA VAL A 12 -27.30 17.23 7.96
C VAL A 12 -26.95 15.82 8.48
N GLU A 13 -27.95 15.03 8.89
CA GLU A 13 -27.72 13.65 9.38
C GLU A 13 -27.22 12.70 8.29
N GLU A 14 -27.66 12.89 7.04
CA GLU A 14 -27.16 12.13 5.88
C GLU A 14 -25.73 12.54 5.55
N ALA A 15 -25.45 13.84 5.51
CA ALA A 15 -24.12 14.41 5.27
C ALA A 15 -23.13 13.97 6.36
N SER A 16 -23.55 13.95 7.63
CA SER A 16 -22.73 13.52 8.77
C SER A 16 -22.33 12.04 8.66
N LYS A 17 -23.27 11.15 8.30
CA LYS A 17 -22.96 9.73 8.09
C LYS A 17 -22.01 9.51 6.92
N LEU A 18 -22.23 10.22 5.82
CA LEU A 18 -21.36 10.12 4.64
C LEU A 18 -19.96 10.65 4.95
N ALA A 19 -19.85 11.79 5.63
CA ALA A 19 -18.58 12.37 6.07
C ALA A 19 -17.82 11.43 7.01
N GLN A 20 -18.50 10.73 7.93
CA GLN A 20 -17.85 9.74 8.80
C GLN A 20 -17.24 8.58 7.98
N ASN A 21 -17.98 8.03 7.02
CA ASN A 21 -17.48 6.96 6.16
C ASN A 21 -16.27 7.42 5.31
N LEU A 22 -16.32 8.65 4.80
CA LEU A 22 -15.22 9.26 4.05
C LEU A 22 -14.00 9.44 4.95
N ARG A 23 -14.15 9.95 6.18
CA ARG A 23 -13.06 10.08 7.16
C ARG A 23 -12.41 8.74 7.46
N ASP A 24 -13.18 7.72 7.80
CA ASP A 24 -12.65 6.38 8.12
C ASP A 24 -11.86 5.79 6.94
N THR A 25 -12.36 5.99 5.72
CA THR A 25 -11.73 5.52 4.48
C THR A 25 -10.43 6.28 4.19
N LEU A 26 -10.49 7.62 4.24
CA LEU A 26 -9.35 8.50 3.97
C LEU A 26 -8.25 8.37 5.03
N ASP A 27 -8.60 8.20 6.31
CA ASP A 27 -7.62 7.96 7.38
C ASP A 27 -6.87 6.63 7.16
N ARG A 28 -7.59 5.59 6.74
CA ARG A 28 -6.99 4.29 6.42
C ARG A 28 -6.04 4.39 5.24
N TRP A 29 -6.47 5.04 4.14
CA TRP A 29 -5.64 5.25 2.96
C TRP A 29 -4.42 6.12 3.26
N SER A 30 -4.61 7.23 3.98
CA SER A 30 -3.54 8.13 4.43
C SER A 30 -2.50 7.40 5.29
N LYS A 31 -2.93 6.53 6.22
CA LYS A 31 -2.02 5.70 7.02
C LYS A 31 -1.20 4.75 6.16
N LEU A 32 -1.82 4.08 5.19
CA LEU A 32 -1.13 3.19 4.27
C LEU A 32 -0.12 3.95 3.39
N TYR A 33 -0.50 5.15 2.95
CA TYR A 33 0.33 6.02 2.13
C TYR A 33 1.52 6.61 2.91
N TYR A 34 1.27 7.45 3.91
CA TYR A 34 2.32 8.20 4.60
C TYR A 34 3.11 7.39 5.62
N THR A 35 2.51 6.36 6.22
CA THR A 35 3.17 5.57 7.28
C THR A 35 3.78 4.29 6.75
N LYS A 36 3.09 3.57 5.86
CA LYS A 36 3.55 2.27 5.36
C LYS A 36 4.22 2.32 4.00
N ASP A 37 4.20 3.46 3.31
CA ASP A 37 4.69 3.62 1.94
C ASP A 37 4.08 2.55 0.99
N ALA A 38 2.81 2.19 1.22
CA ALA A 38 2.11 1.08 0.57
C ALA A 38 0.62 1.43 0.33
N PRO A 39 0.30 2.35 -0.59
CA PRO A 39 -1.06 2.74 -0.91
C PRO A 39 -1.97 1.57 -1.28
N GLU A 40 -3.26 1.73 -1.01
CA GLU A 40 -4.32 0.82 -1.48
C GLU A 40 -5.10 1.37 -2.67
N VAL A 41 -5.11 2.68 -2.82
CA VAL A 41 -5.77 3.41 -3.92
C VAL A 41 -4.81 4.43 -4.51
N GLU A 42 -5.16 4.93 -5.68
CA GLU A 42 -4.40 5.95 -6.36
C GLU A 42 -4.57 7.33 -5.75
N ASP A 43 -3.58 8.20 -5.99
CA ASP A 43 -3.60 9.59 -5.52
C ASP A 43 -4.86 10.31 -6.00
N TYR A 44 -5.29 10.09 -7.25
CA TYR A 44 -6.50 10.75 -7.77
C TYR A 44 -7.79 10.25 -7.10
N GLU A 45 -7.87 8.96 -6.73
CA GLU A 45 -9.04 8.41 -6.03
C GLU A 45 -9.11 8.95 -4.61
N TYR A 46 -7.96 9.03 -3.94
CA TYR A 46 -7.83 9.68 -2.65
C TYR A 46 -8.25 11.15 -2.74
N ASP A 47 -7.73 11.88 -3.74
CA ASP A 47 -7.99 13.30 -3.97
C ASP A 47 -9.48 13.56 -4.27
N GLU A 48 -10.14 12.70 -5.06
CA GLU A 48 -11.58 12.81 -5.33
C GLU A 48 -12.42 12.64 -4.04
N LYS A 49 -12.14 11.60 -3.26
CA LYS A 49 -12.86 11.36 -1.99
C LYS A 49 -12.57 12.42 -0.95
N TYR A 50 -11.35 12.96 -0.96
CA TYR A 50 -10.97 14.09 -0.11
C TYR A 50 -11.72 15.36 -0.51
N ALA A 51 -11.83 15.65 -1.81
CA ALA A 51 -12.60 16.78 -2.33
C ALA A 51 -14.09 16.65 -1.98
N ASP A 52 -14.67 15.44 -2.08
CA ASP A 52 -16.05 15.17 -1.65
C ASP A 52 -16.24 15.44 -0.14
N LEU A 53 -15.27 15.10 0.72
CA LEU A 53 -15.31 15.40 2.15
C LEU A 53 -15.22 16.91 2.43
N VAL A 54 -14.32 17.63 1.73
CA VAL A 54 -14.19 19.08 1.85
C VAL A 54 -15.50 19.76 1.45
N ALA A 55 -16.09 19.38 0.32
CA ALA A 55 -17.35 19.96 -0.15
C ALA A 55 -18.51 19.74 0.84
N LEU A 56 -18.56 18.57 1.50
CA LEU A 56 -19.53 18.30 2.57
C LEU A 56 -19.29 19.18 3.80
N GLU A 57 -18.04 19.32 4.24
CA GLU A 57 -17.67 20.13 5.41
C GLU A 57 -17.90 21.63 5.16
N GLU A 58 -17.72 22.12 3.93
CA GLU A 58 -18.03 23.50 3.54
C GLU A 58 -19.54 23.76 3.49
N ALA A 59 -20.32 22.83 2.93
CA ALA A 59 -21.78 22.95 2.86
C ALA A 59 -22.45 22.80 4.24
N PHE A 60 -21.86 22.02 5.14
CA PHE A 60 -22.39 21.73 6.48
C PHE A 60 -21.31 21.96 7.57
N PRO A 61 -21.01 23.21 7.96
CA PRO A 61 -19.92 23.50 8.90
C PRO A 61 -20.03 22.82 10.27
N GLU A 62 -21.24 22.45 10.69
CA GLU A 62 -21.53 21.74 11.95
C GLU A 62 -21.04 20.30 12.02
N ILE A 63 -20.69 19.68 10.89
CA ILE A 63 -20.16 18.31 10.86
C ILE A 63 -18.64 18.24 10.96
N ILE A 64 -17.94 19.38 10.97
CA ILE A 64 -16.47 19.45 11.05
C ILE A 64 -16.02 18.99 12.44
N THR A 65 -15.07 18.05 12.47
CA THR A 65 -14.45 17.56 13.71
C THR A 65 -12.96 17.86 13.72
N GLN A 66 -12.39 18.09 14.91
CA GLN A 66 -10.94 18.37 15.06
C GLN A 66 -10.05 17.22 14.64
N ASP A 67 -10.57 16.00 14.64
CA ASP A 67 -9.88 14.80 14.20
C ASP A 67 -10.04 14.49 12.71
N SER A 68 -10.82 15.30 11.97
CA SER A 68 -10.98 15.12 10.53
C SER A 68 -9.65 15.26 9.79
N ILE A 69 -9.45 14.44 8.75
CA ILE A 69 -8.26 14.47 7.90
C ILE A 69 -8.09 15.79 7.14
N THR A 70 -9.17 16.56 6.98
CA THR A 70 -9.15 17.93 6.44
C THR A 70 -8.49 18.93 7.39
N GLN A 71 -8.38 18.59 8.68
CA GLN A 71 -7.80 19.42 9.74
C GLN A 71 -6.38 18.96 10.16
N ARG A 72 -5.81 17.95 9.50
CA ARG A 72 -4.53 17.33 9.84
C ARG A 72 -3.55 17.31 8.67
N VAL A 73 -2.25 17.29 8.96
CA VAL A 73 -1.16 17.22 7.96
C VAL A 73 -0.39 15.90 8.12
N GLY A 74 -0.09 15.25 7.00
CA GLY A 74 0.85 14.11 6.96
C GLY A 74 0.36 12.84 7.66
N GLY A 75 1.31 12.05 8.19
CA GLY A 75 1.06 10.72 8.75
C GLY A 75 1.78 10.44 10.06
N GLU A 76 1.56 9.26 10.65
CA GLU A 76 2.19 8.85 11.91
C GLU A 76 3.70 8.59 11.74
N ILE A 77 4.47 8.96 12.75
CA ILE A 77 5.93 8.77 12.83
C ILE A 77 6.26 7.31 13.10
N LEU A 78 7.21 6.73 12.35
CA LEU A 78 7.64 5.34 12.55
C LEU A 78 8.47 5.13 13.81
N GLU A 79 8.32 3.95 14.43
CA GLU A 79 9.17 3.51 15.55
C GLU A 79 10.62 3.29 15.06
N GLY A 80 11.60 3.87 15.75
CA GLY A 80 13.04 3.70 15.47
C GLY A 80 13.79 4.94 14.97
N PHE A 81 13.08 6.00 14.56
CA PHE A 81 13.66 7.31 14.26
C PHE A 81 13.50 8.28 15.44
N THR A 82 14.49 9.14 15.67
CA THR A 82 14.38 10.23 16.64
C THR A 82 13.40 11.28 16.13
N LYS A 83 12.54 11.80 17.00
CA LYS A 83 11.59 12.85 16.66
C LYS A 83 12.27 14.22 16.60
N VAL A 84 11.93 15.03 15.61
CA VAL A 84 12.38 16.41 15.44
C VAL A 84 11.17 17.32 15.40
N THR A 85 11.12 18.31 16.30
CA THR A 85 10.09 19.35 16.26
C THR A 85 10.51 20.42 15.27
N HIS A 86 9.66 20.73 14.30
CA HIS A 86 9.90 21.82 13.35
C HIS A 86 9.65 23.16 14.04
N THR A 87 10.53 24.14 13.79
CA THR A 87 10.40 25.49 14.38
C THR A 87 9.16 26.20 13.83
N GLU A 88 8.96 26.09 12.52
CA GLU A 88 7.76 26.49 11.81
C GLU A 88 7.06 25.23 11.29
N PRO A 89 5.73 25.09 11.38
CA PRO A 89 5.05 23.90 10.85
C PRO A 89 5.29 23.69 9.35
N MET A 90 5.46 22.44 8.93
CA MET A 90 5.46 22.00 7.53
C MET A 90 4.03 21.66 7.10
N LEU A 91 3.39 22.60 6.40
CA LEU A 91 2.00 22.47 5.96
C LEU A 91 1.84 21.60 4.70
N SER A 92 0.60 21.29 4.35
CA SER A 92 0.24 20.72 3.04
C SER A 92 -0.02 21.84 2.03
N MET A 93 -0.22 21.47 0.78
CA MET A 93 -0.74 22.39 -0.25
C MET A 93 -2.25 22.17 -0.41
N GLY A 94 -2.96 23.20 -0.87
CA GLY A 94 -4.30 23.03 -1.40
C GLY A 94 -4.24 22.55 -2.85
N ASP A 95 -5.18 21.71 -3.25
CA ASP A 95 -5.23 21.14 -4.60
C ASP A 95 -6.40 21.71 -5.41
N VAL A 96 -6.19 21.90 -6.71
CA VAL A 96 -7.19 22.25 -7.70
C VAL A 96 -7.03 21.40 -8.96
N PHE A 97 -8.12 21.17 -9.66
CA PHE A 97 -8.18 20.23 -10.78
C PHE A 97 -8.68 20.87 -12.09
N SER A 98 -8.98 22.16 -12.06
CA SER A 98 -9.52 22.88 -13.22
C SER A 98 -9.00 24.31 -13.34
N ARG A 99 -9.08 24.86 -14.56
CA ARG A 99 -8.75 26.27 -14.80
C ARG A 99 -9.68 27.21 -14.03
N ASP A 100 -10.96 26.86 -13.92
CA ASP A 100 -11.95 27.68 -13.23
C ASP A 100 -11.63 27.79 -11.73
N GLU A 101 -11.22 26.70 -11.09
CA GLU A 101 -10.75 26.72 -9.70
C GLU A 101 -9.49 27.58 -9.50
N LEU A 102 -8.57 27.57 -10.48
CA LEU A 102 -7.41 28.48 -10.46
C LEU A 102 -7.83 29.96 -10.58
N VAL A 103 -8.83 30.25 -11.42
CA VAL A 103 -9.42 31.59 -11.54
C VAL A 103 -10.05 32.03 -10.21
N GLU A 104 -10.74 31.13 -9.52
CA GLU A 104 -11.29 31.42 -8.18
C GLU A 104 -10.19 31.70 -7.14
N PHE A 105 -9.11 30.92 -7.17
CA PHE A 105 -7.94 31.15 -6.32
C PHE A 105 -7.33 32.54 -6.56
N ASP A 106 -7.04 32.89 -7.82
CA ASP A 106 -6.44 34.18 -8.18
C ASP A 106 -7.34 35.35 -7.80
N ASN A 107 -8.64 35.27 -8.09
CA ASN A 107 -9.62 36.29 -7.69
C ASN A 107 -9.63 36.49 -6.16
N ARG A 108 -9.51 35.41 -5.38
CA ARG A 108 -9.43 35.49 -3.91
C ARG A 108 -8.14 36.17 -3.45
N ILE A 109 -7.00 35.87 -4.07
CA ILE A 109 -5.72 36.52 -3.75
C ILE A 109 -5.79 38.01 -4.06
N GLN A 110 -6.15 38.38 -5.29
CA GLN A 110 -6.20 39.78 -5.72
C GLN A 110 -7.19 40.60 -4.89
N LYS A 111 -8.32 40.01 -4.48
CA LYS A 111 -9.27 40.67 -3.57
C LYS A 111 -8.68 40.93 -2.19
N ASN A 112 -7.91 39.99 -1.64
CA ASN A 112 -7.30 40.13 -0.32
C ASN A 112 -6.14 41.13 -0.31
N VAL A 113 -5.35 41.17 -1.39
CA VAL A 113 -4.20 42.06 -1.55
C VAL A 113 -4.62 43.45 -2.06
N GLY A 114 -5.70 43.54 -2.84
CA GLY A 114 -6.23 44.78 -3.40
C GLY A 114 -5.59 45.22 -4.72
N HIS A 115 -4.68 44.42 -5.29
CA HIS A 115 -4.07 44.65 -6.61
C HIS A 115 -3.64 43.32 -7.25
N PRO A 116 -3.34 43.31 -8.57
CA PRO A 116 -2.79 42.14 -9.26
C PRO A 116 -1.46 41.69 -8.65
N VAL A 117 -1.19 40.38 -8.68
CA VAL A 117 0.04 39.77 -8.16
C VAL A 117 0.70 38.88 -9.21
N ASP A 118 2.02 38.76 -9.12
CA ASP A 118 2.79 37.79 -9.92
C ASP A 118 2.89 36.45 -9.17
N TYR A 119 2.98 35.36 -9.92
CA TYR A 119 3.18 34.01 -9.39
C TYR A 119 4.55 33.45 -9.80
N ASN A 120 5.24 32.80 -8.88
CA ASN A 120 6.35 31.90 -9.21
C ASN A 120 5.77 30.49 -9.38
N VAL A 121 5.83 29.97 -10.60
CA VAL A 121 5.32 28.63 -10.92
C VAL A 121 6.45 27.61 -10.94
N GLU A 122 6.19 26.47 -10.32
CA GLU A 122 7.18 25.41 -10.09
C GLU A 122 6.56 24.04 -10.37
N LEU A 123 7.37 23.06 -10.80
CA LEU A 123 6.88 21.69 -10.96
C LEU A 123 6.60 21.06 -9.59
N LYS A 124 5.45 20.43 -9.43
CA LYS A 124 5.10 19.67 -8.22
C LYS A 124 5.80 18.33 -8.25
N ILE A 125 6.93 18.24 -7.54
CA ILE A 125 7.78 17.05 -7.53
C ILE A 125 7.09 15.93 -6.74
N ASP A 126 7.04 14.73 -7.33
CA ASP A 126 6.45 13.57 -6.67
C ASP A 126 7.51 12.84 -5.83
N GLY A 127 7.55 13.17 -4.54
CA GLY A 127 8.54 12.64 -3.59
C GLY A 127 8.11 12.70 -2.13
N LEU A 128 9.10 12.85 -1.24
CA LEU A 128 8.90 13.08 0.18
C LEU A 128 9.48 14.43 0.61
N ALA A 129 8.64 15.27 1.21
CA ALA A 129 9.05 16.55 1.76
C ALA A 129 10.11 16.41 2.87
N ILE A 130 11.14 17.23 2.77
CA ILE A 130 12.28 17.29 3.70
C ILE A 130 12.51 18.72 4.20
N SER A 131 12.97 18.85 5.44
CA SER A 131 13.53 20.09 5.99
C SER A 131 15.02 19.88 6.31
N LEU A 132 15.85 20.88 5.99
CA LEU A 132 17.29 20.87 6.21
C LEU A 132 17.70 22.12 6.98
N ILE A 133 18.31 21.92 8.14
CA ILE A 133 18.81 23.00 9.00
C ILE A 133 20.34 23.05 8.91
N TYR A 134 20.84 24.21 8.50
CA TYR A 134 22.25 24.54 8.47
C TYR A 134 22.58 25.52 9.59
N GLN A 135 23.75 25.34 10.19
CA GLN A 135 24.34 26.29 11.13
C GLN A 135 25.74 26.64 10.69
N ASP A 136 26.03 27.93 10.54
CA ASP A 136 27.31 28.46 10.04
C ASP A 136 27.74 27.79 8.72
N GLY A 137 26.76 27.46 7.88
CA GLY A 137 26.92 26.80 6.59
C GLY A 137 27.07 25.28 6.66
N GLU A 138 27.03 24.63 7.82
CA GLU A 138 27.15 23.17 7.94
C GLU A 138 25.81 22.49 8.22
N LEU A 139 25.53 21.35 7.56
CA LEU A 139 24.29 20.60 7.77
C LEU A 139 24.27 19.92 9.14
N ILE A 140 23.45 20.45 10.06
CA ILE A 140 23.34 19.93 11.42
C ILE A 140 22.18 18.97 11.60
N GLN A 141 21.05 19.20 10.92
CA GLN A 141 19.84 18.39 11.06
C GLN A 141 19.07 18.35 9.75
N GLY A 142 18.47 17.19 9.46
CA GLY A 142 17.49 17.06 8.40
C GLY A 142 16.37 16.11 8.81
N SER A 143 15.14 16.46 8.46
CA SER A 143 13.94 15.79 8.94
C SER A 143 12.89 15.59 7.84
N THR A 144 12.02 14.59 8.01
CA THR A 144 10.80 14.45 7.21
C THR A 144 9.71 15.41 7.69
N ARG A 145 8.65 15.59 6.90
CA ARG A 145 7.46 16.35 7.33
C ARG A 145 6.78 15.78 8.57
N GLY A 146 6.62 14.46 8.64
CA GLY A 146 5.84 13.78 9.68
C GLY A 146 4.40 14.27 9.73
N ASP A 147 3.94 14.73 10.90
CA ASP A 147 2.59 15.30 11.11
C ASP A 147 2.49 16.81 10.83
N GLY A 148 3.57 17.39 10.28
CA GLY A 148 3.73 18.82 10.03
C GLY A 148 4.34 19.59 11.19
N ASN A 149 4.18 19.16 12.44
CA ASN A 149 4.83 19.76 13.61
C ASN A 149 6.07 18.96 14.05
N ILE A 150 5.98 17.63 13.94
CA ILE A 150 7.02 16.69 14.35
C ILE A 150 7.34 15.77 13.18
N GLY A 151 8.62 15.78 12.79
CA GLY A 151 9.21 14.92 11.77
C GLY A 151 10.10 13.82 12.33
N GLU A 152 10.63 12.99 11.42
CA GLU A 152 11.65 11.97 11.70
C GLU A 152 13.04 12.52 11.40
N ASP A 153 14.02 12.36 12.30
CA ASP A 153 15.43 12.68 12.04
C ASP A 153 16.02 11.72 11.00
N ILE A 154 16.25 12.22 9.80
CA ILE A 154 16.84 11.50 8.67
C ILE A 154 18.17 12.15 8.24
N THR A 155 18.83 12.88 9.15
CA THR A 155 20.07 13.62 8.88
C THR A 155 21.15 12.73 8.27
N LYS A 156 21.33 11.52 8.81
CA LYS A 156 22.34 10.57 8.34
C LYS A 156 22.02 10.04 6.94
N ASN A 157 20.74 9.85 6.62
CA ASN A 157 20.26 9.40 5.31
C ASN A 157 20.45 10.49 4.26
N LEU A 158 20.05 11.72 4.58
CA LEU A 158 20.20 12.89 3.72
C LEU A 158 21.67 13.18 3.37
N LYS A 159 22.59 13.00 4.33
CA LYS A 159 24.05 13.12 4.10
C LYS A 159 24.63 12.11 3.10
N THR A 160 23.85 11.08 2.71
CA THR A 160 24.24 10.12 1.65
C THR A 160 23.84 10.58 0.25
N ILE A 161 22.93 11.53 0.14
CA ILE A 161 22.41 12.06 -1.12
C ILE A 161 23.40 13.09 -1.67
N LYS A 162 23.75 12.99 -2.96
CA LYS A 162 24.82 13.80 -3.56
C LYS A 162 24.43 15.27 -3.72
N SER A 163 23.16 15.54 -4.00
CA SER A 163 22.61 16.88 -4.21
C SER A 163 22.32 17.65 -2.92
N VAL A 164 22.43 17.00 -1.76
CA VAL A 164 22.35 17.67 -0.46
C VAL A 164 23.75 18.19 -0.10
N PRO A 165 23.99 19.51 -0.11
CA PRO A 165 25.30 20.05 0.23
C PRO A 165 25.59 19.81 1.72
N LYS A 166 26.72 19.21 2.06
CA LYS A 166 27.12 19.06 3.47
C LYS A 166 27.57 20.39 4.08
N LYS A 167 28.05 21.28 3.22
CA LYS A 167 28.52 22.62 3.53
C LYS A 167 28.07 23.58 2.45
N LEU A 168 27.49 24.71 2.84
CA LEU A 168 27.09 25.79 1.96
C LEU A 168 28.29 26.63 1.51
N THR A 169 28.13 27.35 0.41
CA THR A 169 29.17 28.28 -0.09
C THR A 169 29.40 29.47 0.83
N ARG A 170 28.42 29.79 1.69
CA ARG A 170 28.47 30.85 2.70
C ARG A 170 28.17 30.29 4.10
N PRO A 171 28.79 30.81 5.17
CA PRO A 171 28.52 30.36 6.54
C PRO A 171 27.21 30.95 7.07
N LEU A 172 26.08 30.51 6.50
CA LEU A 172 24.74 30.94 6.89
C LEU A 172 24.08 29.90 7.78
N SER A 173 23.31 30.39 8.74
CA SER A 173 22.41 29.57 9.56
C SER A 173 21.00 29.74 9.01
N ILE A 174 20.43 28.66 8.46
CA ILE A 174 19.20 28.70 7.65
C ILE A 174 18.47 27.35 7.68
N GLU A 175 17.14 27.40 7.68
CA GLU A 175 16.28 26.25 7.38
C GLU A 175 15.73 26.37 5.94
N VAL A 176 15.96 25.33 5.14
CA VAL A 176 15.39 25.19 3.79
C VAL A 176 14.56 23.93 3.68
N ARG A 177 13.55 23.97 2.82
CA ARG A 177 12.61 22.87 2.55
C ARG A 177 12.60 22.52 1.08
N GLY A 178 12.39 21.25 0.81
CA GLY A 178 12.41 20.69 -0.52
C GLY A 178 11.76 19.32 -0.59
N GLU A 179 11.86 18.71 -1.76
CA GLU A 179 11.42 17.34 -2.00
C GLU A 179 12.65 16.45 -2.17
N CYS A 180 12.65 15.29 -1.51
CA CYS A 180 13.50 14.18 -1.89
C CYS A 180 12.72 13.24 -2.80
N PHE A 181 13.25 12.98 -3.99
CA PHE A 181 12.59 12.17 -5.01
C PHE A 181 13.55 11.12 -5.57
N MET A 182 12.97 10.16 -6.31
CA MET A 182 13.74 9.16 -7.03
C MET A 182 13.66 9.44 -8.54
N PRO A 183 14.79 9.69 -9.23
CA PRO A 183 14.79 9.84 -10.68
C PRO A 183 14.19 8.61 -11.38
N LYS A 184 13.49 8.80 -12.50
CA LYS A 184 12.83 7.71 -13.27
C LYS A 184 13.80 6.57 -13.60
N ALA A 185 15.03 6.91 -13.98
CA ALA A 185 16.08 5.93 -14.26
C ALA A 185 16.51 5.12 -13.01
N SER A 186 16.65 5.78 -11.86
CA SER A 186 16.98 5.13 -10.58
C SER A 186 15.85 4.20 -10.14
N PHE A 187 14.60 4.61 -10.31
CA PHE A 187 13.41 3.82 -10.02
C PHE A 187 13.33 2.55 -10.88
N ALA A 188 13.49 2.69 -12.20
CA ALA A 188 13.49 1.55 -13.11
C ALA A 188 14.58 0.52 -12.75
N LYS A 189 15.79 1.00 -12.43
CA LYS A 189 16.90 0.16 -11.96
C LYS A 189 16.58 -0.55 -10.64
N LEU A 190 15.98 0.16 -9.68
CA LEU A 190 15.60 -0.40 -8.39
C LEU A 190 14.55 -1.51 -8.54
N ASN A 191 13.51 -1.27 -9.33
CA ASN A 191 12.46 -2.27 -9.56
C ASN A 191 12.97 -3.48 -10.34
N ALA A 192 13.87 -3.29 -11.32
CA ALA A 192 14.54 -4.41 -11.98
C ALA A 192 15.32 -5.29 -10.99
N GLN A 193 16.04 -4.67 -10.05
CA GLN A 193 16.74 -5.41 -8.99
C GLN A 193 15.78 -6.11 -8.01
N GLN A 194 14.67 -5.46 -7.64
CA GLN A 194 13.65 -6.08 -6.77
C GLN A 194 13.04 -7.32 -7.43
N LEU A 195 12.79 -7.29 -8.74
CA LEU A 195 12.31 -8.44 -9.51
C LEU A 195 13.35 -9.57 -9.54
N GLU A 196 14.63 -9.26 -9.76
CA GLU A 196 15.71 -10.24 -9.73
C GLU A 196 15.85 -10.90 -8.34
N ASP A 197 15.69 -10.13 -7.27
CA ASP A 197 15.68 -10.61 -5.88
C ASP A 197 14.35 -11.30 -5.50
N GLY A 198 13.35 -11.24 -6.38
CA GLY A 198 11.96 -11.68 -6.19
C GLY A 198 11.25 -11.03 -5.00
N LYS A 199 11.61 -9.79 -4.68
CA LYS A 199 10.94 -8.94 -3.70
C LYS A 199 9.78 -8.19 -4.35
N PRO A 200 8.80 -7.70 -3.58
CA PRO A 200 7.78 -6.79 -4.10
C PRO A 200 8.42 -5.56 -4.75
N VAL A 201 7.95 -5.19 -5.93
CA VAL A 201 8.34 -3.94 -6.59
C VAL A 201 7.66 -2.75 -5.90
N PHE A 202 8.27 -1.58 -6.01
CA PHE A 202 7.63 -0.35 -5.58
C PHE A 202 6.59 0.07 -6.62
N ALA A 203 5.42 0.54 -6.14
CA ALA A 203 4.32 0.97 -6.99
C ALA A 203 4.71 2.17 -7.86
N ASN A 204 5.21 3.23 -7.23
CA ASN A 204 5.58 4.48 -7.91
C ASN A 204 6.92 5.05 -7.38
N PRO A 205 7.54 5.99 -8.10
CA PRO A 205 8.79 6.63 -7.69
C PRO A 205 8.74 7.30 -6.31
N ARG A 206 7.59 7.85 -5.92
CA ARG A 206 7.39 8.48 -4.62
C ARG A 206 7.54 7.51 -3.45
N ASN A 207 6.80 6.41 -3.49
CA ASN A 207 6.88 5.36 -2.47
C ASN A 207 8.29 4.74 -2.42
N ALA A 208 8.91 4.58 -3.59
CA ALA A 208 10.29 4.14 -3.67
C ALA A 208 11.24 5.16 -3.01
N ALA A 209 11.03 6.47 -3.20
CA ALA A 209 11.82 7.53 -2.57
C ALA A 209 11.62 7.54 -1.05
N ALA A 210 10.38 7.58 -0.58
CA ALA A 210 10.03 7.59 0.84
C ALA A 210 10.61 6.36 1.57
N GLY A 211 10.35 5.16 1.06
CA GLY A 211 10.88 3.93 1.62
C GLY A 211 12.41 3.85 1.54
N SER A 212 13.04 4.45 0.52
CA SER A 212 14.51 4.50 0.41
C SER A 212 15.15 5.48 1.37
N LEU A 213 14.48 6.59 1.67
CA LEU A 213 14.99 7.64 2.55
C LEU A 213 14.84 7.22 4.02
N ARG A 214 13.73 6.57 4.38
CA ARG A 214 13.38 6.14 5.74
C ARG A 214 14.00 4.78 6.11
N GLN A 215 15.28 4.60 5.83
CA GLN A 215 16.02 3.37 6.15
C GLN A 215 16.89 3.54 7.40
N LEU A 216 16.74 2.66 8.40
CA LEU A 216 17.61 2.65 9.58
C LEU A 216 19.09 2.42 9.20
N ASN A 217 19.35 1.61 8.16
CA ASN A 217 20.68 1.43 7.60
C ASN A 217 20.90 2.38 6.42
N THR A 218 21.67 3.44 6.64
CA THR A 218 21.97 4.48 5.63
C THR A 218 22.73 3.97 4.40
N ASN A 219 23.40 2.81 4.49
CA ASN A 219 24.02 2.20 3.33
C ASN A 219 22.99 1.74 2.30
N VAL A 220 21.74 1.47 2.72
CA VAL A 220 20.65 1.20 1.80
C VAL A 220 20.31 2.47 1.05
N THR A 221 20.00 3.58 1.74
CA THR A 221 19.70 4.88 1.12
C THR A 221 20.78 5.31 0.13
N LYS A 222 22.07 5.17 0.50
CA LYS A 222 23.20 5.50 -0.37
C LYS A 222 23.19 4.77 -1.72
N LYS A 223 22.65 3.55 -1.78
CA LYS A 223 22.57 2.74 -3.02
C LYS A 223 21.34 3.05 -3.88
N ARG A 224 20.41 3.87 -3.38
CA ARG A 224 19.12 4.15 -4.03
C ARG A 224 19.17 5.34 -5.00
N ASP A 225 20.31 6.01 -5.10
CA ASP A 225 20.56 7.12 -6.05
C ASP A 225 19.40 8.16 -6.03
N LEU A 226 18.98 8.54 -4.81
CA LEU A 226 18.00 9.60 -4.59
C LEU A 226 18.56 10.97 -4.96
N ASP A 227 17.66 11.91 -5.22
CA ASP A 227 17.97 13.30 -5.50
C ASP A 227 17.02 14.23 -4.72
N THR A 228 17.32 15.53 -4.70
CA THR A 228 16.54 16.54 -3.99
C THR A 228 16.38 17.80 -4.82
N PHE A 229 15.22 18.44 -4.74
CA PHE A 229 15.03 19.82 -5.17
C PHE A 229 14.59 20.67 -3.98
N ILE A 230 15.34 21.73 -3.70
CA ILE A 230 15.02 22.70 -2.65
C ILE A 230 14.20 23.83 -3.26
N TYR A 231 13.08 24.17 -2.63
CA TYR A 231 12.09 25.11 -3.17
C TYR A 231 11.64 26.20 -2.19
N THR A 232 11.92 26.07 -0.88
CA THR A 232 11.48 27.07 0.11
C THR A 232 12.58 27.36 1.11
N VAL A 233 12.74 28.64 1.45
CA VAL A 233 13.43 29.09 2.67
C VAL A 233 12.39 29.43 3.72
N VAL A 234 12.57 28.97 4.96
CA VAL A 234 11.59 29.20 6.03
C VAL A 234 11.59 30.66 6.50
N ASP A 235 12.78 31.22 6.71
CA ASP A 235 12.94 32.65 7.02
C ASP A 235 13.71 33.35 5.89
N SER A 236 12.97 33.96 4.98
CA SER A 236 13.53 34.65 3.82
C SER A 236 14.42 35.84 4.18
N ASN A 237 14.28 36.41 5.39
CA ASN A 237 15.14 37.50 5.85
C ASN A 237 16.60 37.05 6.03
N GLN A 238 16.82 35.78 6.40
CA GLN A 238 18.17 35.21 6.52
C GLN A 238 18.90 35.17 5.17
N LEU A 239 18.13 35.04 4.09
CA LEU A 239 18.63 35.05 2.71
C LEU A 239 18.65 36.46 2.09
N GLY A 240 17.87 37.40 2.65
CA GLY A 240 17.65 38.72 2.08
C GLY A 240 16.84 38.69 0.78
N ALA A 241 16.09 37.61 0.54
CA ALA A 241 15.26 37.46 -0.64
C ALA A 241 13.94 38.21 -0.47
N LYS A 242 13.49 38.90 -1.53
CA LYS A 242 12.20 39.61 -1.56
C LYS A 242 11.13 38.80 -2.28
N THR A 243 11.53 37.97 -3.24
CA THR A 243 10.62 37.15 -4.03
C THR A 243 10.99 35.68 -3.95
N GLN A 244 10.02 34.81 -4.16
CA GLN A 244 10.18 33.36 -4.25
C GLN A 244 11.19 32.99 -5.34
N HIS A 245 11.08 33.62 -6.52
CA HIS A 245 12.04 33.44 -7.60
C HIS A 245 13.48 33.76 -7.17
N GLN A 246 13.68 34.89 -6.48
CA GLN A 246 14.98 35.31 -5.98
C GLN A 246 15.50 34.36 -4.90
N ALA A 247 14.63 33.86 -4.02
CA ALA A 247 15.01 32.91 -2.99
C ALA A 247 15.56 31.61 -3.61
N ILE A 248 14.89 31.08 -4.64
CA ILE A 248 15.36 29.88 -5.37
C ILE A 248 16.73 30.13 -6.02
N GLN A 249 16.91 31.27 -6.69
CA GLN A 249 18.21 31.62 -7.29
C GLN A 249 19.33 31.67 -6.25
N MET A 250 19.09 32.32 -5.11
CA MET A 250 20.08 32.41 -4.04
C MET A 250 20.34 31.05 -3.35
N MET A 251 19.34 30.17 -3.27
CA MET A 251 19.55 28.79 -2.81
C MET A 251 20.45 28.01 -3.78
N ALA A 252 20.29 28.18 -5.10
CA ALA A 252 21.19 27.58 -6.08
C ALA A 252 22.64 28.08 -5.91
N GLU A 253 22.85 29.38 -5.68
CA GLU A 253 24.17 29.97 -5.38
C GLU A 253 24.79 29.43 -4.08
N LEU A 254 23.97 28.99 -3.13
CA LEU A 254 24.41 28.33 -1.89
C LEU A 254 24.86 26.88 -2.08
N GLY A 255 24.63 26.32 -3.27
CA GLY A 255 24.99 24.95 -3.63
C GLY A 255 23.84 23.94 -3.49
N PHE A 256 22.61 24.40 -3.24
CA PHE A 256 21.45 23.52 -3.28
C PHE A 256 21.09 23.16 -4.72
N ASN A 257 20.63 21.93 -4.91
CA ASN A 257 19.98 21.56 -6.16
C ASN A 257 18.56 22.14 -6.18
N THR A 258 18.27 23.00 -7.14
CA THR A 258 16.96 23.66 -7.33
C THR A 258 16.43 23.33 -8.71
N ASN A 259 15.11 23.25 -8.87
CA ASN A 259 14.55 22.91 -10.18
C ASN A 259 14.75 24.07 -11.17
N PRO A 260 15.41 23.86 -12.34
CA PRO A 260 15.70 24.92 -13.30
C PRO A 260 14.48 25.40 -14.10
N THR A 261 13.34 24.72 -14.00
CA THR A 261 12.16 24.99 -14.85
C THR A 261 11.23 26.06 -14.29
N GLN A 262 11.53 26.64 -13.15
CA GLN A 262 10.67 27.64 -12.51
C GLN A 262 10.60 28.94 -13.31
N GLU A 263 9.40 29.52 -13.40
CA GLU A 263 9.13 30.73 -14.19
C GLU A 263 8.29 31.73 -13.36
N VAL A 264 8.47 33.03 -13.60
CA VAL A 264 7.61 34.07 -13.02
C VAL A 264 6.54 34.41 -14.05
N CYS A 265 5.28 34.25 -13.67
CA CYS A 265 4.11 34.54 -14.48
C CYS A 265 3.39 35.77 -13.91
N ALA A 266 3.12 36.77 -14.74
CA ALA A 266 2.48 38.01 -14.32
C ALA A 266 0.94 37.90 -14.17
N ASN A 267 0.35 36.81 -14.66
CA ASN A 267 -1.10 36.58 -14.69
C ASN A 267 -1.42 35.09 -14.91
N LEU A 268 -2.69 34.74 -14.75
CA LEU A 268 -3.16 33.36 -14.91
C LEU A 268 -3.05 32.80 -16.33
N ASP A 269 -3.05 33.62 -17.38
CA ASP A 269 -2.90 33.10 -18.74
C ASP A 269 -1.47 32.58 -18.96
N GLU A 270 -0.45 33.31 -18.48
CA GLU A 270 0.94 32.83 -18.48
C GLU A 270 1.13 31.58 -17.62
N VAL A 271 0.45 31.51 -16.48
CA VAL A 271 0.42 30.29 -15.64
C VAL A 271 -0.18 29.12 -16.42
N TRP A 272 -1.27 29.35 -17.16
CA TRP A 272 -1.93 28.30 -17.92
C TRP A 272 -1.07 27.80 -19.09
N ASP A 273 -0.35 28.70 -19.75
CA ASP A 273 0.64 28.35 -20.77
C ASP A 273 1.77 27.49 -20.19
N TYR A 274 2.23 27.80 -18.96
CA TYR A 274 3.21 26.98 -18.24
C TYR A 274 2.66 25.59 -17.90
N ILE A 275 1.43 25.50 -17.40
CA ILE A 275 0.75 24.24 -17.11
C ILE A 275 0.68 23.38 -18.38
N ALA A 276 0.17 23.93 -19.48
CA ALA A 276 0.04 23.20 -20.74
C ALA A 276 1.38 22.73 -21.30
N LYS A 277 2.45 23.55 -21.17
CA LYS A 277 3.81 23.19 -21.57
C LYS A 277 4.33 21.96 -20.83
N TYR A 278 4.22 21.93 -19.50
CA TYR A 278 4.80 20.84 -18.69
C TYR A 278 3.87 19.64 -18.55
N GLU A 279 2.57 19.79 -18.73
CA GLU A 279 1.65 18.67 -18.93
C GLU A 279 2.07 17.88 -20.18
N GLY A 280 2.32 18.57 -21.30
CA GLY A 280 2.79 17.95 -22.54
C GLY A 280 4.21 17.36 -22.49
N GLN A 281 5.06 17.81 -21.55
CA GLN A 281 6.46 17.36 -21.39
C GLN A 281 6.67 16.44 -20.18
N ARG A 282 5.61 16.10 -19.45
CA ARG A 282 5.65 15.31 -18.20
C ARG A 282 6.46 14.02 -18.34
N GLU A 283 6.32 13.34 -19.47
CA GLU A 283 7.00 12.07 -19.70
C GLU A 283 8.49 12.20 -19.99
N ASP A 284 8.91 13.30 -20.63
CA ASP A 284 10.29 13.55 -21.00
C ASP A 284 11.17 13.96 -19.81
N LEU A 285 10.55 14.37 -18.70
CA LEU A 285 11.27 14.74 -17.49
C LEU A 285 11.95 13.52 -16.84
N PRO A 286 13.20 13.67 -16.33
CA PRO A 286 13.93 12.58 -15.70
C PRO A 286 13.42 12.22 -14.30
N TYR A 287 12.35 12.87 -13.83
CA TYR A 287 11.74 12.71 -12.52
C TYR A 287 10.22 12.78 -12.62
N GLY A 288 9.53 12.27 -11.61
CA GLY A 288 8.06 12.30 -11.53
C GLY A 288 7.54 13.66 -11.09
N ILE A 289 6.45 14.10 -11.72
CA ILE A 289 5.67 15.25 -11.29
C ILE A 289 4.18 14.87 -11.31
N ASP A 290 3.41 15.41 -10.37
CA ASP A 290 1.96 15.18 -10.26
C ASP A 290 1.13 16.45 -10.48
N GLY A 291 1.79 17.57 -10.80
CA GLY A 291 1.13 18.84 -11.05
C GLY A 291 2.09 20.02 -11.16
N ILE A 292 1.52 21.22 -11.09
CA ILE A 292 2.23 22.50 -11.02
C ILE A 292 1.84 23.21 -9.74
N VAL A 293 2.81 23.80 -9.07
CA VAL A 293 2.60 24.63 -7.87
C VAL A 293 2.70 26.10 -8.25
N LEU A 294 1.70 26.87 -7.87
CA LEU A 294 1.65 28.31 -8.03
C LEU A 294 1.85 28.96 -6.66
N LYS A 295 2.85 29.83 -6.53
CA LYS A 295 3.10 30.59 -5.29
C LYS A 295 3.06 32.08 -5.59
N VAL A 296 2.39 32.88 -4.76
CA VAL A 296 2.51 34.35 -4.82
C VAL A 296 4.00 34.72 -4.76
N ASN A 297 4.52 35.44 -5.74
CA ASN A 297 5.96 35.62 -5.89
C ASN A 297 6.55 36.54 -4.80
N ASP A 298 5.79 37.52 -4.31
CA ASP A 298 6.24 38.43 -3.24
C ASP A 298 6.16 37.75 -1.87
N LEU A 299 7.31 37.61 -1.20
CA LEU A 299 7.42 36.93 0.10
C LEU A 299 6.78 37.72 1.25
N SER A 300 6.68 39.05 1.12
CA SER A 300 5.98 39.88 2.12
C SER A 300 4.47 39.65 2.08
N LEU A 301 3.91 39.49 0.88
CA LEU A 301 2.51 39.12 0.70
C LEU A 301 2.20 37.71 1.20
N GLN A 302 3.14 36.75 1.05
CA GLN A 302 2.97 35.41 1.64
C GLN A 302 2.81 35.47 3.17
N GLN A 303 3.62 36.30 3.85
CA GLN A 303 3.52 36.51 5.30
C GLN A 303 2.19 37.16 5.69
N GLU A 304 1.73 38.16 4.94
CA GLU A 304 0.46 38.85 5.20
C GLU A 304 -0.76 37.93 4.99
N LEU A 305 -0.76 37.15 3.91
CA LEU A 305 -1.84 36.21 3.59
C LEU A 305 -1.91 35.05 4.58
N GLY A 306 -0.78 34.61 5.12
CA GLY A 306 -0.70 33.56 6.13
C GLY A 306 -1.21 32.20 5.65
N HIS A 307 -1.77 31.41 6.57
CA HIS A 307 -2.21 30.04 6.33
C HIS A 307 -3.52 29.72 7.06
N THR A 308 -4.17 28.63 6.65
CA THR A 308 -5.19 27.93 7.45
C THR A 308 -4.49 26.90 8.33
N VAL A 309 -5.25 26.09 9.09
CA VAL A 309 -4.68 25.00 9.91
C VAL A 309 -3.80 24.04 9.08
N LYS A 310 -4.13 23.83 7.80
CA LYS A 310 -3.51 22.78 6.97
C LYS A 310 -2.69 23.31 5.79
N ILE A 311 -3.08 24.44 5.20
CA ILE A 311 -2.54 24.90 3.91
C ILE A 311 -2.21 26.40 3.92
N PRO A 312 -1.13 26.85 3.25
CA PRO A 312 -0.88 28.26 2.97
C PRO A 312 -2.01 28.86 2.13
N ARG A 313 -2.33 30.14 2.37
CA ARG A 313 -3.36 30.84 1.56
C ARG A 313 -2.80 31.39 0.26
N TRP A 314 -1.48 31.50 0.13
CA TRP A 314 -0.73 32.12 -0.96
C TRP A 314 -0.15 31.11 -1.97
N GLU A 315 -0.43 29.82 -1.80
CA GLU A 315 0.07 28.73 -2.63
C GLU A 315 -1.06 27.75 -2.97
N ILE A 316 -1.03 27.21 -4.18
CA ILE A 316 -1.96 26.17 -4.61
C ILE A 316 -1.32 25.24 -5.65
N ALA A 317 -1.71 23.97 -5.63
CA ALA A 317 -1.25 22.94 -6.55
C ALA A 317 -2.33 22.63 -7.59
N TYR A 318 -2.05 22.88 -8.86
CA TYR A 318 -2.83 22.33 -9.96
C TYR A 318 -2.39 20.88 -10.22
N LYS A 319 -3.26 19.92 -9.96
CA LYS A 319 -3.02 18.49 -10.16
C LYS A 319 -3.33 18.10 -11.61
N PHE A 320 -2.44 17.35 -12.25
CA PHE A 320 -2.71 16.84 -13.59
C PHE A 320 -3.79 15.74 -13.54
N PRO A 321 -4.67 15.66 -14.56
CA PRO A 321 -5.56 14.53 -14.70
C PRO A 321 -4.77 13.22 -14.91
N PRO A 322 -5.30 12.06 -14.50
CA PRO A 322 -4.67 10.77 -14.76
C PRO A 322 -4.51 10.53 -16.27
N GLU A 323 -3.39 9.91 -16.67
CA GLU A 323 -3.13 9.58 -18.07
C GLU A 323 -4.13 8.50 -18.54
N GLU A 324 -4.92 8.83 -19.56
CA GLU A 324 -5.85 7.89 -20.19
C GLU A 324 -5.40 7.56 -21.61
N ALA A 325 -5.44 6.29 -21.97
CA ALA A 325 -5.20 5.83 -23.33
C ALA A 325 -6.42 5.09 -23.88
N ALA A 326 -6.88 5.48 -25.07
CA ALA A 326 -7.96 4.79 -25.76
C ALA A 326 -7.43 3.59 -26.55
N THR A 327 -8.06 2.44 -26.43
CA THR A 327 -7.77 1.25 -27.25
C THR A 327 -9.04 0.48 -27.60
N VAL A 328 -8.96 -0.44 -28.56
CA VAL A 328 -10.09 -1.26 -28.99
C VAL A 328 -10.03 -2.64 -28.34
N VAL A 329 -11.13 -3.06 -27.72
CA VAL A 329 -11.30 -4.43 -27.21
C VAL A 329 -11.45 -5.39 -28.38
N ARG A 330 -10.57 -6.38 -28.47
CA ARG A 330 -10.53 -7.39 -29.53
C ARG A 330 -11.14 -8.70 -29.10
N ASP A 331 -10.98 -9.06 -27.84
CA ASP A 331 -11.51 -10.31 -27.29
C ASP A 331 -11.71 -10.18 -25.77
N ILE A 332 -12.55 -11.04 -25.21
CA ILE A 332 -12.68 -11.24 -23.76
C ILE A 332 -12.29 -12.68 -23.45
N GLU A 333 -11.10 -12.86 -22.88
CA GLU A 333 -10.63 -14.18 -22.46
C GLU A 333 -11.17 -14.52 -21.06
N TRP A 334 -11.78 -15.69 -20.95
CA TRP A 334 -12.31 -16.21 -19.69
C TRP A 334 -11.32 -17.20 -19.07
N THR A 335 -10.69 -16.79 -17.96
CA THR A 335 -9.70 -17.62 -17.26
C THR A 335 -10.32 -18.24 -16.02
N VAL A 336 -10.01 -19.51 -15.75
CA VAL A 336 -10.49 -20.22 -14.56
C VAL A 336 -9.37 -20.26 -13.54
N GLY A 337 -9.55 -19.55 -12.42
CA GLY A 337 -8.58 -19.49 -11.33
C GLY A 337 -8.57 -20.77 -10.49
N ARG A 338 -7.60 -20.82 -9.55
CA ARG A 338 -7.37 -21.95 -8.63
C ARG A 338 -8.62 -22.41 -7.87
N THR A 339 -9.48 -21.48 -7.45
CA THR A 339 -10.71 -21.76 -6.69
C THR A 339 -11.94 -21.85 -7.59
N GLY A 340 -11.74 -22.08 -8.89
CA GLY A 340 -12.81 -22.18 -9.88
C GLY A 340 -13.43 -20.87 -10.34
N VAL A 341 -13.01 -19.71 -9.80
CA VAL A 341 -13.52 -18.39 -10.24
C VAL A 341 -13.22 -18.19 -11.71
N VAL A 342 -14.23 -17.79 -12.47
CA VAL A 342 -14.11 -17.46 -13.89
C VAL A 342 -13.97 -15.95 -14.04
N THR A 343 -12.78 -15.50 -14.43
CA THR A 343 -12.42 -14.08 -14.51
C THR A 343 -12.33 -13.62 -15.97
N PRO A 344 -13.11 -12.60 -16.38
CA PRO A 344 -12.98 -11.98 -17.69
C PRO A 344 -11.75 -11.08 -17.76
N THR A 345 -10.97 -11.22 -18.82
CA THR A 345 -9.84 -10.35 -19.16
C THR A 345 -10.03 -9.79 -20.56
N ALA A 346 -10.08 -8.46 -20.67
CA ALA A 346 -10.11 -7.81 -21.98
C ALA A 346 -8.74 -7.92 -22.66
N VAL A 347 -8.74 -8.41 -23.89
CA VAL A 347 -7.60 -8.39 -24.81
C VAL A 347 -7.84 -7.27 -25.80
N MET A 348 -6.87 -6.38 -25.95
CA MET A 348 -7.04 -5.11 -26.66
C MET A 348 -5.89 -4.89 -27.65
N ASP A 349 -6.09 -3.93 -28.56
CA ASP A 349 -4.96 -3.44 -29.34
C ASP A 349 -3.86 -2.89 -28.42
N PRO A 350 -2.58 -3.20 -28.67
CA PRO A 350 -1.49 -2.66 -27.88
C PRO A 350 -1.47 -1.14 -27.91
N VAL A 351 -1.53 -0.51 -26.74
CA VAL A 351 -1.47 0.95 -26.59
C VAL A 351 -0.36 1.34 -25.61
N GLN A 352 0.28 2.49 -25.84
CA GLN A 352 1.19 3.05 -24.85
C GLN A 352 0.38 3.77 -23.78
N LEU A 353 0.69 3.46 -22.53
CA LEU A 353 0.07 4.07 -21.36
C LEU A 353 1.11 4.12 -20.24
N ALA A 354 1.42 5.32 -19.74
CA ALA A 354 2.41 5.54 -18.70
C ALA A 354 3.73 4.78 -18.98
N GLY A 355 4.30 5.00 -20.17
CA GLY A 355 5.60 4.48 -20.60
C GLY A 355 5.69 2.96 -20.87
N THR A 356 4.60 2.20 -20.78
CA THR A 356 4.59 0.76 -21.11
C THR A 356 3.50 0.41 -22.09
N THR A 357 3.72 -0.64 -22.89
CA THR A 357 2.70 -1.16 -23.80
C THR A 357 1.74 -2.07 -23.05
N VAL A 358 0.46 -1.69 -23.06
CA VAL A 358 -0.65 -2.42 -22.46
C VAL A 358 -1.50 -3.04 -23.57
N SER A 359 -1.80 -4.33 -23.46
CA SER A 359 -2.70 -5.05 -24.38
C SER A 359 -3.74 -5.92 -23.67
N ARG A 360 -3.71 -5.95 -22.34
CA ARG A 360 -4.61 -6.78 -21.52
C ARG A 360 -5.01 -6.01 -20.26
N ALA A 361 -6.27 -6.09 -19.87
CA ALA A 361 -6.79 -5.53 -18.63
C ALA A 361 -7.84 -6.46 -18.01
N THR A 362 -7.78 -6.66 -16.70
CA THR A 362 -8.79 -7.45 -15.98
C THR A 362 -10.12 -6.70 -15.91
N LEU A 363 -11.23 -7.40 -16.08
CA LEU A 363 -12.58 -6.89 -15.81
C LEU A 363 -13.13 -7.38 -14.47
N ASN A 364 -12.29 -8.05 -13.67
CA ASN A 364 -12.54 -8.55 -12.32
C ASN A 364 -13.60 -9.67 -12.23
N ASN A 365 -14.85 -9.40 -12.62
CA ASN A 365 -15.95 -10.36 -12.59
C ASN A 365 -17.05 -9.98 -13.61
N VAL A 366 -18.05 -10.85 -13.74
CA VAL A 366 -19.17 -10.66 -14.68
C VAL A 366 -19.95 -9.38 -14.37
N ASP A 367 -20.25 -9.10 -13.10
CA ASP A 367 -21.00 -7.90 -12.72
C ASP A 367 -20.26 -6.60 -13.08
N GLN A 368 -18.94 -6.56 -12.90
CA GLN A 368 -18.10 -5.42 -13.29
C GLN A 368 -18.03 -5.26 -14.81
N LEU A 369 -17.95 -6.38 -15.55
CA LEU A 369 -18.03 -6.36 -17.01
C LEU A 369 -19.38 -5.77 -17.47
N THR A 370 -20.49 -6.24 -16.89
CA THR A 370 -21.84 -5.76 -17.20
C THR A 370 -22.04 -4.31 -16.78
N ALA A 371 -21.57 -3.91 -15.59
CA ALA A 371 -21.68 -2.55 -15.09
C ALA A 371 -20.91 -1.54 -15.95
N LYS A 372 -19.74 -1.94 -16.48
CA LYS A 372 -18.94 -1.12 -17.40
C LYS A 372 -19.44 -1.19 -18.85
N ASP A 373 -20.42 -2.06 -19.14
CA ASP A 373 -21.03 -2.25 -20.46
C ASP A 373 -20.01 -2.53 -21.58
N VAL A 374 -18.95 -3.28 -21.27
CA VAL A 374 -17.83 -3.52 -22.20
C VAL A 374 -18.16 -4.63 -23.19
N HIS A 375 -18.04 -4.33 -24.48
CA HIS A 375 -18.25 -5.29 -25.57
C HIS A 375 -17.01 -5.49 -26.44
N ILE A 376 -16.96 -6.61 -27.17
CA ILE A 376 -15.93 -6.82 -28.20
C ILE A 376 -16.15 -5.82 -29.33
N GLY A 377 -15.08 -5.11 -29.71
CA GLY A 377 -15.11 -4.03 -30.69
C GLY A 377 -15.28 -2.63 -30.10
N ASP A 378 -15.58 -2.52 -28.80
CA ASP A 378 -15.67 -1.21 -28.15
C ASP A 378 -14.30 -0.52 -28.10
N THR A 379 -14.33 0.81 -28.22
CA THR A 379 -13.21 1.65 -27.81
C THR A 379 -13.34 1.92 -26.31
N VAL A 380 -12.33 1.53 -25.54
CA VAL A 380 -12.27 1.73 -24.08
C VAL A 380 -11.14 2.68 -23.72
N LEU A 381 -11.34 3.45 -22.66
CA LEU A 381 -10.28 4.23 -22.03
C LEU A 381 -9.64 3.41 -20.92
N LEU A 382 -8.32 3.37 -20.94
CA LEU A 382 -7.47 2.72 -19.97
C LEU A 382 -6.73 3.76 -19.15
N HIS A 383 -6.60 3.49 -17.87
CA HIS A 383 -5.58 4.11 -17.03
C HIS A 383 -4.80 2.99 -16.32
N LYS A 384 -3.69 3.33 -15.67
CA LYS A 384 -3.01 2.39 -14.78
C LYS A 384 -3.31 2.72 -13.33
N ALA A 385 -3.84 1.75 -12.61
CA ALA A 385 -3.79 1.74 -11.17
C ALA A 385 -2.33 1.49 -10.73
N GLY A 386 -1.75 2.47 -10.06
CA GLY A 386 -0.48 2.40 -9.35
C GLY A 386 0.69 2.53 -10.30
N ASP A 387 0.48 3.16 -11.46
CA ASP A 387 1.38 3.17 -12.62
C ASP A 387 1.76 1.76 -13.15
N ILE A 388 1.09 0.69 -12.68
CA ILE A 388 1.46 -0.70 -12.96
C ILE A 388 0.31 -1.52 -13.56
N ILE A 389 -0.89 -1.53 -12.95
CA ILE A 389 -1.97 -2.44 -13.33
C ILE A 389 -2.94 -1.71 -14.27
N PRO A 390 -3.07 -2.13 -15.53
CA PRO A 390 -4.00 -1.50 -16.46
C PRO A 390 -5.45 -1.84 -16.13
N GLU A 391 -6.30 -0.82 -16.05
CA GLU A 391 -7.73 -0.94 -15.81
C GLU A 391 -8.55 -0.19 -16.87
N ILE A 392 -9.67 -0.79 -17.27
CA ILE A 392 -10.66 -0.12 -18.12
C ILE A 392 -11.47 0.83 -17.26
N THR A 393 -11.34 2.13 -17.49
CA THR A 393 -12.12 3.17 -16.79
C THR A 393 -13.55 3.18 -17.29
N ARG A 394 -13.72 3.32 -18.62
CA ARG A 394 -15.04 3.42 -19.27
C ARG A 394 -14.99 3.07 -20.75
N VAL A 395 -16.15 2.74 -21.30
CA VAL A 395 -16.36 2.66 -22.76
C VAL A 395 -16.57 4.06 -23.33
N VAL A 396 -15.98 4.33 -24.50
CA VAL A 396 -16.22 5.54 -25.30
C VAL A 396 -17.45 5.29 -26.19
N LEU A 397 -18.64 5.48 -25.62
CA LEU A 397 -19.92 5.13 -26.26
C LEU A 397 -20.13 5.83 -27.61
N GLU A 398 -19.58 7.04 -27.80
CA GLU A 398 -19.67 7.80 -29.05
C GLU A 398 -18.93 7.11 -30.22
N LYS A 399 -17.97 6.23 -29.89
CA LYS A 399 -17.20 5.46 -30.87
C LYS A 399 -17.68 4.02 -31.01
N ARG A 400 -18.77 3.63 -30.33
CA ARG A 400 -19.32 2.27 -30.38
C ARG A 400 -19.77 1.94 -31.81
N PRO A 401 -19.18 0.92 -32.46
CA PRO A 401 -19.64 0.45 -33.75
C PRO A 401 -21.12 0.03 -33.73
N ALA A 402 -21.85 0.35 -34.80
CA ALA A 402 -23.23 -0.08 -34.95
C ALA A 402 -23.31 -1.60 -35.16
N GLY A 403 -24.21 -2.27 -34.44
CA GLY A 403 -24.43 -3.72 -34.58
C GLY A 403 -23.51 -4.61 -33.74
N ILE A 404 -22.85 -4.06 -32.70
CA ILE A 404 -22.22 -4.87 -31.66
C ILE A 404 -23.28 -5.75 -30.98
N SER A 405 -23.02 -7.06 -30.94
CA SER A 405 -23.84 -8.02 -30.20
C SER A 405 -23.51 -7.97 -28.72
N GLU A 406 -24.48 -8.27 -27.87
CA GLU A 406 -24.25 -8.48 -26.44
C GLU A 406 -23.17 -9.55 -26.22
N LEU A 407 -22.36 -9.37 -25.18
CA LEU A 407 -21.32 -10.33 -24.84
C LEU A 407 -21.95 -11.58 -24.22
N ASP A 408 -21.73 -12.73 -24.84
CA ASP A 408 -22.16 -14.02 -24.30
C ASP A 408 -21.32 -14.39 -23.06
N ILE A 409 -21.92 -14.28 -21.88
CA ILE A 409 -21.32 -14.77 -20.63
C ILE A 409 -21.31 -16.31 -20.68
N PRO A 410 -20.17 -16.97 -20.41
CA PRO A 410 -20.08 -18.42 -20.49
C PRO A 410 -21.00 -19.06 -19.46
N THR A 411 -21.89 -19.95 -19.92
CA THR A 411 -22.70 -20.81 -19.05
C THR A 411 -21.98 -22.10 -18.67
N HIS A 412 -20.94 -22.46 -19.42
CA HIS A 412 -20.12 -23.66 -19.21
C HIS A 412 -18.64 -23.26 -19.07
N CYS A 413 -17.93 -24.00 -18.22
CA CYS A 413 -16.53 -23.74 -17.91
C CYS A 413 -15.68 -23.83 -19.18
N PRO A 414 -14.90 -22.79 -19.53
CA PRO A 414 -14.08 -22.80 -20.74
C PRO A 414 -12.95 -23.83 -20.71
N SER A 415 -12.62 -24.37 -19.52
CA SER A 415 -11.61 -25.40 -19.36
C SER A 415 -12.16 -26.83 -19.39
N CYS A 416 -13.27 -27.11 -18.69
CA CYS A 416 -13.77 -28.48 -18.52
C CYS A 416 -15.19 -28.72 -19.06
N GLY A 417 -15.85 -27.70 -19.59
CA GLY A 417 -17.19 -27.80 -20.18
C GLY A 417 -18.33 -28.10 -19.21
N LYS A 418 -18.11 -28.15 -17.89
CA LYS A 418 -19.19 -28.31 -16.90
C LYS A 418 -19.91 -26.98 -16.66
N GLU A 419 -21.18 -27.05 -16.27
CA GLU A 419 -22.01 -25.88 -15.96
C GLU A 419 -21.36 -24.99 -14.88
N LEU A 420 -21.40 -23.68 -15.09
CA LEU A 420 -20.90 -22.68 -14.15
C LEU A 420 -22.03 -22.20 -13.24
N VAL A 421 -21.71 -21.95 -11.97
CA VAL A 421 -22.69 -21.57 -10.95
C VAL A 421 -22.22 -20.39 -10.12
N HIS A 422 -23.17 -19.63 -9.58
CA HIS A 422 -22.93 -18.68 -8.49
C HIS A 422 -23.21 -19.39 -7.16
N LEU A 423 -22.26 -19.36 -6.23
CA LEU A 423 -22.41 -20.00 -4.91
C LEU A 423 -23.05 -19.02 -3.93
N ASN A 424 -24.15 -19.40 -3.26
CA ASN A 424 -24.68 -18.75 -2.04
C ASN A 424 -24.62 -17.20 -2.01
N GLY A 425 -25.10 -16.51 -3.05
CA GLY A 425 -25.12 -15.05 -3.10
C GLY A 425 -23.77 -14.39 -3.43
N GLU A 426 -22.74 -15.15 -3.80
CA GLU A 426 -21.50 -14.61 -4.37
C GLU A 426 -21.73 -14.08 -5.79
N VAL A 427 -21.15 -12.92 -6.06
CA VAL A 427 -21.06 -12.31 -7.40
C VAL A 427 -20.19 -13.14 -8.36
N ALA A 428 -19.24 -13.91 -7.84
CA ALA A 428 -18.29 -14.66 -8.67
C ALA A 428 -18.94 -15.88 -9.34
N LEU A 429 -18.84 -15.94 -10.68
CA LEU A 429 -19.16 -17.12 -11.47
C LEU A 429 -18.07 -18.18 -11.30
N ARG A 430 -18.43 -19.43 -11.01
CA ARG A 430 -17.47 -20.48 -10.64
C ARG A 430 -17.69 -21.82 -11.34
N CYS A 431 -16.58 -22.48 -11.64
CA CYS A 431 -16.51 -23.90 -11.95
C CYS A 431 -16.38 -24.71 -10.65
N ILE A 432 -17.39 -25.50 -10.34
CA ILE A 432 -17.41 -26.39 -9.15
C ILE A 432 -16.85 -27.78 -9.43
N ASN A 433 -16.31 -28.02 -10.63
CA ASN A 433 -15.73 -29.30 -10.98
C ASN A 433 -14.36 -29.50 -10.31
N PRO A 434 -14.21 -30.43 -9.34
CA PRO A 434 -12.92 -30.67 -8.69
C PRO A 434 -11.86 -31.17 -9.67
N ASP A 435 -12.28 -31.83 -10.76
CA ASP A 435 -11.42 -32.38 -11.81
C ASP A 435 -11.19 -31.39 -12.97
N CYS A 436 -11.47 -30.10 -12.77
CA CYS A 436 -11.26 -29.10 -13.80
C CYS A 436 -9.76 -28.97 -14.13
N PRO A 437 -9.32 -29.16 -15.39
CA PRO A 437 -7.91 -29.07 -15.77
C PRO A 437 -7.25 -27.74 -15.36
N ALA A 438 -7.93 -26.62 -15.60
CA ALA A 438 -7.42 -25.30 -15.22
C ALA A 438 -7.26 -25.15 -13.70
N GLN A 439 -8.16 -25.72 -12.89
CA GLN A 439 -8.03 -25.69 -11.43
C GLN A 439 -6.89 -26.58 -10.96
N ILE A 440 -6.71 -27.76 -11.57
CA ILE A 440 -5.59 -28.66 -11.26
C ILE A 440 -4.25 -27.95 -11.54
N VAL A 441 -4.09 -27.40 -12.75
CA VAL A 441 -2.88 -26.64 -13.14
C VAL A 441 -2.64 -25.46 -12.19
N ALA A 442 -3.66 -24.64 -11.92
CA ALA A 442 -3.53 -23.48 -11.04
C ALA A 442 -3.22 -23.87 -9.57
N ARG A 443 -3.74 -25.01 -9.09
CA ARG A 443 -3.39 -25.55 -7.77
C ARG A 443 -1.94 -26.01 -7.72
N LEU A 444 -1.47 -26.74 -8.74
CA LEU A 444 -0.08 -27.17 -8.85
C LEU A 444 0.89 -25.98 -8.96
N GLU A 445 0.51 -24.94 -9.71
CA GLU A 445 1.27 -23.68 -9.83
C GLU A 445 1.42 -23.00 -8.47
N HIS A 446 0.32 -22.91 -7.72
CA HIS A 446 0.35 -22.36 -6.37
C HIS A 446 1.20 -23.21 -5.42
N PHE A 447 1.07 -24.54 -5.47
CA PHE A 447 1.82 -25.46 -4.62
C PHE A 447 3.33 -25.32 -4.81
N GLY A 448 3.80 -25.20 -6.06
CA GLY A 448 5.22 -25.00 -6.40
C GLY A 448 5.75 -23.59 -6.12
N SER A 449 4.88 -22.60 -5.86
CA SER A 449 5.24 -21.19 -5.75
C SER A 449 6.19 -20.89 -4.58
N ARG A 450 6.89 -19.73 -4.64
CA ARG A 450 7.88 -19.30 -3.65
C ARG A 450 7.39 -19.28 -2.19
N ASN A 451 6.13 -18.90 -1.99
CA ASN A 451 5.53 -18.78 -0.65
C ASN A 451 4.88 -20.09 -0.17
N ALA A 452 4.78 -21.09 -1.04
CA ALA A 452 4.32 -22.44 -0.73
C ALA A 452 5.55 -23.37 -0.65
N MET A 453 5.58 -24.46 -1.42
CA MET A 453 6.67 -25.44 -1.38
C MET A 453 7.96 -24.96 -2.06
N ASN A 454 7.97 -23.77 -2.67
CA ASN A 454 9.17 -23.11 -3.18
C ASN A 454 10.03 -24.01 -4.07
N ILE A 455 9.40 -24.64 -5.06
CA ILE A 455 10.05 -25.56 -5.98
C ILE A 455 10.69 -24.72 -7.10
N MET A 456 11.95 -24.33 -6.89
CA MET A 456 12.68 -23.51 -7.85
C MET A 456 12.77 -24.20 -9.23
N GLY A 457 12.42 -23.45 -10.28
CA GLY A 457 12.43 -23.97 -11.66
C GLY A 457 11.11 -24.60 -12.12
N LEU A 458 10.12 -24.76 -11.22
CA LEU A 458 8.77 -25.20 -11.54
C LEU A 458 7.84 -24.00 -11.79
N GLY A 459 7.96 -23.36 -12.95
CA GLY A 459 7.09 -22.24 -13.35
C GLY A 459 5.79 -22.67 -14.05
N PRO A 460 4.86 -21.73 -14.31
CA PRO A 460 3.59 -22.00 -14.99
C PRO A 460 3.73 -22.78 -16.30
N LYS A 461 4.70 -22.37 -17.13
CA LYS A 461 5.00 -23.04 -18.41
C LYS A 461 5.46 -24.49 -18.23
N GLN A 462 6.14 -24.82 -17.13
CA GLN A 462 6.60 -26.18 -16.86
C GLN A 462 5.42 -27.05 -16.41
N ILE A 463 4.60 -26.55 -15.50
CA ILE A 463 3.43 -27.26 -14.98
C ILE A 463 2.43 -27.53 -16.11
N GLN A 464 2.18 -26.56 -16.98
CA GLN A 464 1.34 -26.75 -18.16
C GLN A 464 1.86 -27.88 -19.07
N GLN A 465 3.17 -27.96 -19.31
CA GLN A 465 3.74 -29.04 -20.13
C GLN A 465 3.67 -30.41 -19.45
N LEU A 466 3.96 -30.47 -18.15
CA LEU A 466 3.88 -31.69 -17.35
C LEU A 466 2.44 -32.24 -17.34
N TYR A 467 1.47 -31.35 -17.11
CA TYR A 467 0.05 -31.70 -17.15
C TYR A 467 -0.38 -32.13 -18.56
N ALA A 468 -0.01 -31.39 -19.60
CA ALA A 468 -0.35 -31.73 -20.99
C ALA A 468 0.22 -33.09 -21.45
N LYS A 469 1.33 -33.54 -20.86
CA LYS A 469 1.93 -34.86 -21.08
C LYS A 469 1.37 -35.96 -20.16
N ASN A 470 0.41 -35.63 -19.29
CA ASN A 470 -0.18 -36.51 -18.27
C ASN A 470 0.86 -37.05 -17.26
N PHE A 471 1.88 -36.25 -16.92
CA PHE A 471 2.86 -36.63 -15.90
C PHE A 471 2.45 -36.19 -14.50
N ILE A 472 1.57 -35.20 -14.37
CA ILE A 472 1.07 -34.71 -13.09
C ILE A 472 -0.42 -34.40 -13.15
N HIS A 473 -1.15 -34.82 -12.13
CA HIS A 473 -2.56 -34.50 -11.88
C HIS A 473 -2.81 -34.13 -10.41
N HIS A 474 -1.97 -34.64 -9.51
CA HIS A 474 -2.03 -34.45 -8.07
C HIS A 474 -0.70 -33.90 -7.53
N PHE A 475 -0.70 -33.43 -6.27
CA PHE A 475 0.49 -32.81 -5.68
C PHE A 475 1.64 -33.79 -5.47
N ASP A 476 1.33 -35.04 -5.11
CA ASP A 476 2.27 -36.13 -4.91
C ASP A 476 2.93 -36.60 -6.22
N ASP A 477 2.29 -36.40 -7.37
CA ASP A 477 2.89 -36.72 -8.68
C ASP A 477 4.17 -35.91 -8.93
N LEU A 478 4.22 -34.65 -8.49
CA LEU A 478 5.43 -33.81 -8.60
C LEU A 478 6.63 -34.51 -7.96
N TYR A 479 6.39 -35.22 -6.87
CA TYR A 479 7.39 -35.92 -6.09
C TYR A 479 7.76 -37.30 -6.63
N LYS A 480 7.04 -37.79 -7.65
CA LYS A 480 7.29 -39.06 -8.34
C LYS A 480 7.94 -38.88 -9.71
N LEU A 481 8.07 -37.63 -10.17
CA LEU A 481 8.66 -37.29 -11.46
C LEU A 481 10.07 -37.86 -11.62
N THR A 482 10.31 -38.42 -12.80
CA THR A 482 11.59 -39.04 -13.17
C THR A 482 12.41 -38.12 -14.08
N SER A 483 13.72 -38.39 -14.17
CA SER A 483 14.59 -37.68 -15.12
C SER A 483 14.12 -37.87 -16.57
N GLU A 484 13.57 -39.04 -16.90
CA GLU A 484 13.13 -39.38 -18.25
C GLU A 484 11.90 -38.55 -18.67
N GLU A 485 10.94 -38.34 -17.77
CA GLU A 485 9.77 -37.50 -18.00
C GLU A 485 10.16 -36.02 -18.14
N LEU A 486 11.02 -35.52 -17.26
CA LEU A 486 11.47 -34.13 -17.31
C LEU A 486 12.29 -33.80 -18.57
N SER A 487 13.05 -34.78 -19.09
CA SER A 487 13.78 -34.63 -20.35
C SER A 487 12.88 -34.47 -21.58
N GLN A 488 11.58 -34.79 -21.48
CA GLN A 488 10.61 -34.60 -22.57
C GLN A 488 10.04 -33.17 -22.63
N LEU A 489 10.41 -32.30 -21.69
CA LEU A 489 9.96 -30.91 -21.65
C LEU A 489 10.80 -30.01 -22.57
N ASP A 490 10.16 -29.03 -23.17
CA ASP A 490 10.82 -28.09 -24.07
C ASP A 490 11.83 -27.23 -23.31
N GLY A 491 13.10 -27.27 -23.76
CA GLY A 491 14.19 -26.52 -23.14
C GLY A 491 14.72 -27.13 -21.83
N PHE A 492 14.47 -28.42 -21.57
CA PHE A 492 15.06 -29.16 -20.45
C PHE A 492 16.27 -29.97 -20.92
N LYS A 493 17.46 -29.51 -20.53
CA LYS A 493 18.72 -30.26 -20.64
C LYS A 493 19.04 -30.92 -19.30
N GLU A 494 19.94 -31.90 -19.31
CA GLU A 494 20.35 -32.70 -18.14
C GLU A 494 20.56 -31.87 -16.86
N LYS A 495 21.31 -30.75 -16.93
CA LYS A 495 21.52 -29.86 -15.78
C LYS A 495 20.22 -29.29 -15.20
N ARG A 496 19.28 -28.88 -16.06
CA ARG A 496 17.99 -28.30 -15.64
C ARG A 496 17.05 -29.37 -15.07
N VAL A 497 17.11 -30.58 -15.62
CA VAL A 497 16.41 -31.75 -15.09
C VAL A 497 16.88 -32.06 -13.67
N ASN A 498 18.20 -32.20 -13.47
CA ASN A 498 18.78 -32.49 -12.16
C ASN A 498 18.46 -31.39 -11.14
N ASN A 499 18.58 -30.11 -11.53
CA ASN A 499 18.23 -28.99 -10.65
C ASN A 499 16.75 -29.02 -10.23
N LEU A 500 15.84 -29.38 -11.13
CA LEU A 500 14.41 -29.44 -10.80
C LEU A 500 14.10 -30.64 -9.88
N LEU A 501 14.67 -31.82 -10.15
CA LEU A 501 14.52 -32.98 -9.25
C LEU A 501 15.06 -32.69 -7.86
N GLU A 502 16.23 -32.03 -7.77
CA GLU A 502 16.81 -31.61 -6.50
C GLU A 502 15.93 -30.57 -5.79
N ALA A 503 15.36 -29.61 -6.52
CA ALA A 503 14.44 -28.63 -5.93
C ALA A 503 13.15 -29.28 -5.40
N ILE A 504 12.59 -30.25 -6.13
CA ILE A 504 11.43 -31.04 -5.71
C ILE A 504 11.78 -31.83 -4.43
N ASP A 505 12.90 -32.55 -4.42
CA ASP A 505 13.29 -33.35 -3.26
C ASP A 505 13.59 -32.48 -2.02
N ASN A 506 14.29 -31.37 -2.20
CA ASN A 506 14.54 -30.42 -1.12
C ASN A 506 13.24 -29.83 -0.54
N SER A 507 12.22 -29.62 -1.38
CA SER A 507 10.94 -29.09 -0.91
C SER A 507 10.22 -30.01 0.08
N ARG A 508 10.51 -31.32 0.09
CA ARG A 508 9.98 -32.27 1.08
C ARG A 508 10.31 -31.86 2.51
N LYS A 509 11.44 -31.18 2.72
CA LYS A 509 11.94 -30.78 4.04
C LYS A 509 11.40 -29.43 4.50
N ASN A 510 10.53 -28.79 3.71
CA ASN A 510 9.94 -27.51 4.09
C ASN A 510 9.06 -27.65 5.35
N SER A 511 9.01 -26.59 6.14
CA SER A 511 8.17 -26.52 7.33
C SER A 511 6.67 -26.51 7.00
N LEU A 512 5.85 -27.01 7.92
CA LEU A 512 4.40 -27.22 7.76
C LEU A 512 3.62 -26.00 7.24
N GLU A 513 3.98 -24.76 7.60
CA GLU A 513 3.28 -23.56 7.12
C GLU A 513 3.33 -23.40 5.59
N ARG A 514 4.41 -23.88 4.96
CA ARG A 514 4.56 -23.86 3.51
C ARG A 514 3.65 -24.87 2.83
N LEU A 515 3.52 -26.05 3.44
CA LEU A 515 2.60 -27.08 2.99
C LEU A 515 1.16 -26.58 3.10
N ILE A 516 0.73 -26.09 4.27
CA ILE A 516 -0.64 -25.57 4.48
C ILE A 516 -0.96 -24.47 3.45
N ASN A 517 -0.03 -23.53 3.23
CA ASN A 517 -0.22 -22.51 2.21
C ASN A 517 -0.34 -23.16 0.82
N GLY A 518 0.52 -24.11 0.47
CA GLY A 518 0.54 -24.82 -0.81
C GLY A 518 -0.71 -25.63 -1.12
N LEU A 519 -1.40 -26.18 -0.10
CA LEU A 519 -2.67 -26.88 -0.27
C LEU A 519 -3.78 -25.97 -0.84
N GLY A 520 -3.64 -24.65 -0.72
CA GLY A 520 -4.56 -23.68 -1.33
C GLY A 520 -5.95 -23.68 -0.68
N ILE A 521 -6.03 -23.96 0.63
CA ILE A 521 -7.27 -23.99 1.39
C ILE A 521 -7.93 -22.60 1.36
N GLN A 522 -9.24 -22.56 1.10
CA GLN A 522 -9.97 -21.30 0.97
C GLN A 522 -9.88 -20.46 2.26
N GLY A 523 -9.52 -19.18 2.11
CA GLY A 523 -9.32 -18.25 3.23
C GLY A 523 -8.00 -18.41 3.98
N VAL A 524 -7.15 -19.35 3.58
CA VAL A 524 -5.83 -19.59 4.19
C VAL A 524 -4.73 -19.05 3.28
N GLY A 525 -4.25 -17.84 3.59
CA GLY A 525 -3.04 -17.28 2.98
C GLY A 525 -1.79 -17.53 3.82
N THR A 526 -0.62 -17.07 3.36
CA THR A 526 0.70 -17.29 3.99
C THR A 526 0.72 -16.99 5.50
N LYS A 527 0.11 -15.86 5.92
CA LYS A 527 0.07 -15.48 7.34
C LYS A 527 -0.78 -16.46 8.16
N MET A 528 -1.95 -16.82 7.66
CA MET A 528 -2.85 -17.76 8.34
C MET A 528 -2.26 -19.17 8.41
N ALA A 529 -1.65 -19.64 7.31
CA ALA A 529 -0.94 -20.91 7.28
C ALA A 529 0.16 -21.00 8.34
N ARG A 530 0.88 -19.89 8.55
CA ARG A 530 1.87 -19.78 9.62
C ARG A 530 1.24 -19.81 11.01
N THR A 531 0.19 -19.04 11.26
CA THR A 531 -0.54 -19.07 12.54
C THR A 531 -1.03 -20.48 12.88
N LEU A 532 -1.61 -21.18 11.89
CA LEU A 532 -2.08 -22.55 12.04
C LEU A 532 -0.92 -23.51 12.36
N ALA A 533 0.19 -23.43 11.61
CA ALA A 533 1.35 -24.28 11.86
C ALA A 533 1.99 -24.03 13.23
N GLU A 534 2.11 -22.76 13.65
CA GLU A 534 2.64 -22.36 14.96
C GLU A 534 1.78 -22.88 16.12
N LYS A 535 0.45 -22.80 15.98
CA LYS A 535 -0.51 -23.21 17.01
C LYS A 535 -0.61 -24.72 17.16
N PHE A 536 -0.76 -25.43 16.03
CA PHE A 536 -1.09 -26.86 16.03
C PHE A 536 0.13 -27.76 15.84
N GLY A 537 1.24 -27.25 15.31
CA GLY A 537 2.54 -27.91 15.28
C GLY A 537 2.70 -29.06 14.27
N THR A 538 1.65 -29.84 13.99
CA THR A 538 1.68 -30.96 13.03
C THR A 538 0.42 -30.98 12.17
N MET A 539 0.51 -31.58 10.98
CA MET A 539 -0.65 -31.80 10.12
C MET A 539 -1.70 -32.70 10.79
N ASP A 540 -1.26 -33.77 11.48
CA ASP A 540 -2.16 -34.70 12.16
C ASP A 540 -3.00 -33.97 13.24
N ASN A 541 -2.41 -33.02 13.96
CA ASN A 541 -3.15 -32.19 14.92
C ASN A 541 -4.19 -31.30 14.21
N LEU A 542 -3.81 -30.64 13.11
CA LEU A 542 -4.74 -29.81 12.32
C LEU A 542 -5.95 -30.58 11.80
N MET A 543 -5.73 -31.84 11.40
CA MET A 543 -6.80 -32.70 10.89
C MET A 543 -7.80 -33.13 11.97
N GLN A 544 -7.37 -33.14 13.24
CA GLN A 544 -8.20 -33.54 14.38
C GLN A 544 -8.88 -32.35 15.07
N THR A 545 -8.48 -31.12 14.73
CA THR A 545 -9.00 -29.88 15.34
C THR A 545 -10.49 -29.68 15.06
N THR A 546 -11.26 -29.33 16.09
CA THR A 546 -12.70 -29.04 15.96
C THR A 546 -12.98 -27.61 15.49
N ILE A 547 -14.23 -27.32 15.10
CA ILE A 547 -14.65 -25.96 14.71
C ILE A 547 -14.41 -24.97 15.84
N GLU A 548 -14.74 -25.35 17.08
CA GLU A 548 -14.57 -24.51 18.27
C GLU A 548 -13.10 -24.20 18.56
N GLU A 549 -12.21 -25.17 18.32
CA GLU A 549 -10.77 -24.99 18.49
C GLU A 549 -10.16 -24.09 17.39
N PHE A 550 -10.66 -24.17 16.15
CA PHE A 550 -10.30 -23.22 15.10
C PHE A 550 -10.80 -21.81 15.41
N ASP A 551 -12.05 -21.65 15.87
CA ASP A 551 -12.63 -20.35 16.23
C ASP A 551 -11.92 -19.70 17.44
N ALA A 552 -11.31 -20.51 18.32
CA ALA A 552 -10.52 -20.03 19.44
C ALA A 552 -9.15 -19.43 19.03
N VAL A 553 -8.72 -19.57 17.78
CA VAL A 553 -7.48 -18.95 17.28
C VAL A 553 -7.75 -17.49 16.93
N ASP A 554 -7.10 -16.57 17.67
CA ASP A 554 -7.14 -15.14 17.35
C ASP A 554 -6.78 -14.92 15.87
N THR A 555 -7.66 -14.24 15.12
CA THR A 555 -7.68 -14.01 13.66
C THR A 555 -8.48 -14.99 12.80
N ILE A 556 -8.97 -16.11 13.34
CA ILE A 556 -9.93 -16.99 12.66
C ILE A 556 -11.34 -16.59 13.11
N GLY A 557 -12.23 -16.33 12.15
CA GLY A 557 -13.66 -16.16 12.43
C GLY A 557 -14.45 -17.42 12.08
N GLU A 558 -15.68 -17.49 12.57
CA GLU A 558 -16.61 -18.62 12.42
C GLU A 558 -16.67 -19.20 10.99
N THR A 559 -16.73 -18.35 9.95
CA THR A 559 -16.77 -18.81 8.55
C THR A 559 -15.49 -19.56 8.15
N LEU A 560 -14.33 -19.07 8.56
CA LEU A 560 -13.04 -19.71 8.24
C LEU A 560 -12.84 -20.97 9.08
N ALA A 561 -13.25 -20.97 10.35
CA ALA A 561 -13.22 -22.15 11.21
C ALA A 561 -14.05 -23.30 10.62
N ASN A 562 -15.28 -23.01 10.16
CA ASN A 562 -16.13 -23.98 9.49
C ASN A 562 -15.50 -24.51 8.19
N ASN A 563 -14.91 -23.64 7.37
CA ASN A 563 -14.25 -24.06 6.12
C ASN A 563 -13.04 -24.96 6.38
N LEU A 564 -12.21 -24.63 7.39
CA LEU A 564 -11.05 -25.42 7.78
C LEU A 564 -11.45 -26.81 8.26
N ALA A 565 -12.41 -26.89 9.19
CA ALA A 565 -12.91 -28.15 9.72
C ALA A 565 -13.54 -29.01 8.61
N THR A 566 -14.38 -28.41 7.76
CA THR A 566 -15.01 -29.10 6.62
C THR A 566 -13.96 -29.64 5.65
N PHE A 567 -12.93 -28.86 5.35
CA PHE A 567 -11.84 -29.28 4.47
C PHE A 567 -11.12 -30.50 5.04
N PHE A 568 -10.62 -30.42 6.28
CA PHE A 568 -9.83 -31.51 6.88
C PHE A 568 -10.64 -32.77 7.19
N GLN A 569 -11.94 -32.64 7.43
CA GLN A 569 -12.85 -33.79 7.61
C GLN A 569 -13.21 -34.49 6.29
N SER A 570 -12.92 -33.90 5.13
CA SER A 570 -13.26 -34.50 3.84
C SER A 570 -12.33 -35.66 3.47
N ASP A 571 -12.91 -36.77 2.96
CA ASP A 571 -12.14 -37.94 2.49
C ASP A 571 -11.10 -37.56 1.42
N VAL A 572 -11.43 -36.59 0.57
CA VAL A 572 -10.53 -36.09 -0.49
C VAL A 572 -9.29 -35.43 0.11
N ALA A 573 -9.46 -34.57 1.12
CA ALA A 573 -8.32 -33.92 1.77
C ALA A 573 -7.47 -34.92 2.56
N GLN A 574 -8.12 -35.87 3.25
CA GLN A 574 -7.41 -36.92 4.00
C GLN A 574 -6.53 -37.77 3.07
N ASN A 575 -7.10 -38.28 1.97
CA ASN A 575 -6.35 -39.07 0.99
C ASN A 575 -5.17 -38.27 0.39
N MET A 576 -5.39 -37.01 0.02
CA MET A 576 -4.34 -36.14 -0.52
C MET A 576 -3.20 -35.91 0.49
N ILE A 577 -3.52 -35.72 1.76
CA ILE A 577 -2.51 -35.53 2.82
C ILE A 577 -1.74 -36.84 3.04
N ASP A 578 -2.41 -37.99 3.02
CA ASP A 578 -1.78 -39.30 3.13
C ASP A 578 -0.84 -39.61 1.95
N GLU A 579 -1.21 -39.25 0.73
CA GLU A 579 -0.37 -39.38 -0.46
C GLU A 579 0.90 -38.52 -0.34
N LEU A 580 0.77 -37.28 0.13
CA LEU A 580 1.90 -36.39 0.41
C LEU A 580 2.80 -36.93 1.52
N LYS A 581 2.20 -37.53 2.56
CA LYS A 581 2.93 -38.20 3.66
C LYS A 581 3.71 -39.40 3.14
N ALA A 582 3.10 -40.20 2.25
CA ALA A 582 3.70 -41.40 1.66
C ALA A 582 4.90 -41.09 0.76
N VAL A 583 4.89 -39.96 0.06
CA VAL A 583 6.08 -39.49 -0.67
C VAL A 583 7.10 -38.79 0.24
N GLY A 584 6.86 -38.67 1.54
CA GLY A 584 7.85 -38.15 2.51
C GLY A 584 7.91 -36.63 2.60
N VAL A 585 6.81 -35.92 2.30
CA VAL A 585 6.68 -34.50 2.62
C VAL A 585 6.60 -34.33 4.14
N ASN A 586 7.35 -33.36 4.67
CA ASN A 586 7.36 -33.04 6.08
C ASN A 586 6.00 -32.51 6.56
N MET A 587 5.49 -33.11 7.64
CA MET A 587 4.19 -32.79 8.25
C MET A 587 4.31 -31.99 9.54
N GLU A 588 5.52 -31.54 9.89
CA GLU A 588 5.83 -30.86 11.15
C GLU A 588 6.23 -29.39 10.96
N TYR A 589 5.83 -28.55 11.89
CA TYR A 589 6.29 -27.18 11.97
C TYR A 589 7.72 -27.12 12.53
N LEU A 590 8.64 -26.58 11.74
CA LEU A 590 10.07 -26.47 12.05
C LEU A 590 10.48 -25.09 12.58
N GLY A 591 9.54 -24.15 12.69
CA GLY A 591 9.81 -22.83 13.25
C GLY A 591 9.87 -22.83 14.78
N VAL A 592 10.16 -21.66 15.35
CA VAL A 592 10.24 -21.48 16.79
C VAL A 592 8.85 -21.62 17.39
N LYS A 593 8.58 -22.75 18.07
CA LYS A 593 7.37 -22.92 18.87
C LYS A 593 7.41 -21.90 20.01
N PRO A 594 6.30 -21.22 20.35
CA PRO A 594 6.20 -20.51 21.61
C PRO A 594 6.58 -21.50 22.72
N ALA A 595 7.59 -21.18 23.51
CA ALA A 595 8.01 -22.05 24.61
C ALA A 595 6.79 -22.32 25.51
N GLU A 596 6.58 -23.55 25.94
CA GLU A 596 5.73 -23.82 27.10
C GLU A 596 6.35 -23.06 28.27
N SER A 597 5.78 -21.89 28.60
CA SER A 597 6.22 -21.09 29.72
C SER A 597 6.09 -21.93 31.01
N PRO A 598 7.03 -21.79 31.96
CA PRO A 598 6.93 -22.45 33.26
C PRO A 598 5.58 -22.13 33.92
N ASP A 599 5.05 -23.08 34.71
CA ASP A 599 3.87 -22.80 35.54
C ASP A 599 4.14 -21.56 36.39
N GLY A 600 3.28 -20.55 36.25
CA GLY A 600 3.43 -19.25 36.90
C GLY A 600 2.15 -18.43 36.80
N TYR A 601 2.06 -17.36 37.57
CA TYR A 601 0.85 -16.57 37.81
C TYR A 601 0.13 -16.09 36.53
N TYR A 602 0.89 -15.85 35.46
CA TYR A 602 0.41 -15.26 34.22
C TYR A 602 0.00 -16.28 33.15
N LYS A 603 0.26 -17.57 33.37
CA LYS A 603 -0.02 -18.61 32.38
C LYS A 603 -1.51 -18.69 32.06
N GLY A 604 -1.84 -18.52 30.79
CA GLY A 604 -3.22 -18.60 30.27
C GLY A 604 -4.11 -17.41 30.64
N LYS A 605 -3.58 -16.37 31.30
CA LYS A 605 -4.34 -15.16 31.65
C LYS A 605 -4.31 -14.14 30.52
N LYS A 606 -5.44 -13.48 30.28
CA LYS A 606 -5.56 -12.36 29.34
C LYS A 606 -5.28 -11.04 30.04
N VAL A 607 -4.16 -10.41 29.69
CA VAL A 607 -3.61 -9.22 30.36
C VAL A 607 -3.71 -8.00 29.46
N VAL A 608 -4.15 -6.86 29.98
CA VAL A 608 -4.16 -5.57 29.26
C VAL A 608 -3.23 -4.59 29.95
N LEU A 609 -2.43 -3.86 29.17
CA LEU A 609 -1.56 -2.79 29.68
C LEU A 609 -2.19 -1.42 29.44
N THR A 610 -2.19 -0.55 30.45
CA THR A 610 -2.62 0.86 30.34
C THR A 610 -1.76 1.78 31.19
N GLY A 611 -1.79 3.08 30.91
CA GLY A 611 -0.93 4.08 31.56
C GLY A 611 0.54 4.02 31.12
N LYS A 612 1.33 4.95 31.64
CA LYS A 612 2.77 5.09 31.49
C LYS A 612 3.47 4.22 32.55
N LEU A 613 4.35 3.35 32.07
CA LEU A 613 5.14 2.43 32.89
C LEU A 613 6.51 3.07 33.16
N GLU A 614 7.01 2.93 34.39
CA GLU A 614 8.24 3.53 34.90
C GLU A 614 9.42 2.54 34.89
N GLN A 615 9.18 1.23 35.07
CA GLN A 615 10.23 0.22 35.20
C GLN A 615 10.49 -0.56 33.90
N TYR A 616 9.45 -0.80 33.11
CA TYR A 616 9.53 -1.41 31.79
C TYR A 616 8.96 -0.48 30.72
N THR A 617 9.51 -0.51 29.51
CA THR A 617 8.73 -0.02 28.37
C THR A 617 7.54 -0.95 28.14
N ARG A 618 6.46 -0.42 27.56
CA ARG A 618 5.25 -1.23 27.28
C ARG A 618 5.55 -2.45 26.42
N ASN A 619 6.50 -2.36 25.50
CA ASN A 619 6.91 -3.48 24.66
C ASN A 619 7.72 -4.52 25.45
N GLU A 620 8.68 -4.10 26.29
CA GLU A 620 9.45 -5.02 27.13
C GLU A 620 8.55 -5.76 28.14
N LEU A 621 7.59 -5.04 28.76
CA LEU A 621 6.64 -5.66 29.69
C LEU A 621 5.72 -6.65 28.97
N LYS A 622 5.27 -6.29 27.76
CA LYS A 622 4.45 -7.16 26.91
C LYS A 622 5.21 -8.44 26.53
N GLU A 623 6.45 -8.31 26.06
CA GLU A 623 7.29 -9.47 25.73
C GLU A 623 7.56 -10.34 26.95
N ARG A 624 7.79 -9.73 28.11
CA ARG A 624 7.97 -10.45 29.36
C ARG A 624 6.72 -11.24 29.75
N LEU A 625 5.54 -10.63 29.70
CA LEU A 625 4.27 -11.30 30.00
C LEU A 625 3.98 -12.44 29.00
N ILE A 626 4.24 -12.23 27.72
CA ILE A 626 4.12 -13.28 26.69
C ILE A 626 5.08 -14.44 26.98
N SER A 627 6.32 -14.14 27.39
CA SER A 627 7.30 -15.17 27.77
C SER A 627 6.90 -15.98 29.01
N LEU A 628 6.03 -15.40 29.86
CA LEU A 628 5.43 -16.05 31.03
C LEU A 628 4.08 -16.73 30.72
N GLY A 629 3.66 -16.78 29.44
CA GLY A 629 2.48 -17.50 29.00
C GLY A 629 1.17 -16.72 29.12
N ALA A 630 1.23 -15.39 29.28
CA ALA A 630 0.06 -14.51 29.25
C ALA A 630 -0.32 -14.10 27.81
N ASP A 631 -1.62 -13.98 27.56
CA ASP A 631 -2.18 -13.39 26.34
C ASP A 631 -2.34 -11.88 26.52
N VAL A 632 -1.48 -11.07 25.91
CA VAL A 632 -1.49 -9.61 26.10
C VAL A 632 -2.36 -8.92 25.05
N ALA A 633 -3.52 -8.43 25.47
CA ALA A 633 -4.51 -7.79 24.61
C ALA A 633 -4.45 -6.25 24.61
N GLY A 634 -4.91 -5.64 23.51
CA GLY A 634 -4.93 -4.19 23.33
C GLY A 634 -6.12 -3.47 23.95
N SER A 635 -7.18 -4.18 24.37
CA SER A 635 -8.43 -3.60 24.85
C SER A 635 -9.04 -4.40 26.00
N VAL A 636 -9.69 -3.70 26.94
CA VAL A 636 -10.39 -4.31 28.07
C VAL A 636 -11.76 -4.85 27.61
N SER A 637 -12.02 -6.12 27.90
CA SER A 637 -13.28 -6.82 27.61
C SER A 637 -13.69 -7.70 28.81
N LYS A 638 -14.88 -8.31 28.76
CA LYS A 638 -15.33 -9.28 29.78
C LYS A 638 -14.44 -10.54 29.89
N LYS A 639 -13.61 -10.81 28.86
CA LYS A 639 -12.66 -11.93 28.84
C LYS A 639 -11.26 -11.52 29.34
N THR A 640 -11.08 -10.29 29.82
CA THR A 640 -9.81 -9.82 30.37
C THR A 640 -9.71 -10.25 31.83
N ASP A 641 -8.63 -10.93 32.18
CA ASP A 641 -8.40 -11.40 33.54
C ASP A 641 -7.69 -10.33 34.38
N ILE A 642 -6.71 -9.62 33.80
CA ILE A 642 -5.87 -8.65 34.51
C ILE A 642 -5.69 -7.37 33.69
N LEU A 643 -5.81 -6.22 34.33
CA LEU A 643 -5.33 -4.93 33.84
C LEU A 643 -4.08 -4.51 34.63
N ILE A 644 -2.95 -4.28 33.96
CA ILE A 644 -1.78 -3.63 34.57
C ILE A 644 -1.85 -2.13 34.25
N ALA A 645 -1.95 -1.31 35.29
CA ALA A 645 -2.14 0.13 35.20
C ALA A 645 -0.89 0.89 35.70
N GLY A 646 -0.22 1.59 34.78
CA GLY A 646 0.80 2.59 35.10
C GLY A 646 0.20 3.98 35.38
N ALA A 647 1.06 4.99 35.54
CA ALA A 647 0.66 6.38 35.73
C ALA A 647 -0.24 6.87 34.58
N ASP A 648 -1.20 7.76 34.86
CA ASP A 648 -2.16 8.28 33.86
C ASP A 648 -2.99 7.19 33.13
N ALA A 649 -3.35 6.11 33.83
CA ALA A 649 -4.25 5.09 33.31
C ALA A 649 -5.66 5.66 33.06
N GLY A 650 -5.95 5.99 31.80
CA GLY A 650 -7.20 6.62 31.36
C GLY A 650 -8.42 5.68 31.25
N SER A 651 -9.19 5.81 30.16
CA SER A 651 -10.51 5.16 29.97
C SER A 651 -10.54 3.63 30.14
N LYS A 652 -9.40 2.94 30.00
CA LYS A 652 -9.28 1.48 30.21
C LYS A 652 -9.33 1.10 31.69
N LEU A 653 -8.81 1.92 32.59
CA LEU A 653 -8.91 1.70 34.04
C LEU A 653 -10.36 1.77 34.49
N THR A 654 -11.08 2.82 34.06
CA THR A 654 -12.50 3.00 34.34
C THR A 654 -13.33 1.83 33.79
N LYS A 655 -13.01 1.34 32.59
CA LYS A 655 -13.69 0.18 31.98
C LYS A 655 -13.40 -1.13 32.74
N ALA A 656 -12.18 -1.33 33.23
CA ALA A 656 -11.83 -2.52 34.01
C ALA A 656 -12.52 -2.53 35.39
N GLN A 657 -12.57 -1.38 36.06
CA GLN A 657 -13.30 -1.21 37.32
C GLN A 657 -14.79 -1.52 37.17
N ALA A 658 -15.42 -1.03 36.09
CA ALA A 658 -16.83 -1.28 35.80
C ALA A 658 -17.15 -2.76 35.51
N LEU A 659 -16.16 -3.53 35.04
CA LEU A 659 -16.29 -4.94 34.69
C LEU A 659 -15.81 -5.89 35.81
N GLY A 660 -15.29 -5.36 36.92
CA GLY A 660 -14.80 -6.16 38.06
C GLY A 660 -13.53 -6.96 37.76
N ILE A 661 -12.70 -6.47 36.83
CA ILE A 661 -11.44 -7.12 36.41
C ILE A 661 -10.33 -6.83 37.43
N GLU A 662 -9.43 -7.78 37.66
CA GLU A 662 -8.27 -7.60 38.56
C GLU A 662 -7.36 -6.48 38.03
N ILE A 663 -7.01 -5.50 38.88
CA ILE A 663 -6.15 -4.38 38.51
C ILE A 663 -4.88 -4.47 39.34
N LEU A 664 -3.73 -4.49 38.67
CA LEU A 664 -2.40 -4.48 39.29
C LEU A 664 -1.69 -3.19 38.88
N ASP A 665 -0.93 -2.59 39.79
CA ASP A 665 0.07 -1.62 39.39
C ASP A 665 1.32 -2.31 38.79
N GLU A 666 2.22 -1.52 38.21
CA GLU A 666 3.43 -2.06 37.58
C GLU A 666 4.33 -2.82 38.57
N THR A 667 4.42 -2.38 39.83
CA THR A 667 5.26 -3.01 40.85
C THR A 667 4.66 -4.34 41.29
N GLU A 668 3.35 -4.39 41.48
CA GLU A 668 2.59 -5.60 41.79
C GLU A 668 2.66 -6.62 40.66
N ALA A 669 2.65 -6.16 39.41
CA ALA A 669 2.77 -7.04 38.26
C ALA A 669 4.17 -7.69 38.19
N ILE A 670 5.22 -6.91 38.43
CA ILE A 670 6.61 -7.41 38.42
C ILE A 670 6.85 -8.40 39.56
N ALA A 671 6.30 -8.13 40.75
CA ALA A 671 6.43 -9.03 41.91
C ALA A 671 5.84 -10.43 41.65
N LYS A 672 4.95 -10.57 40.67
CA LYS A 672 4.31 -11.83 40.28
C LYS A 672 5.03 -12.57 39.16
N PHE A 673 6.17 -12.08 38.67
CA PHE A 673 6.99 -12.79 37.67
C PHE A 673 7.71 -14.01 38.24
N GLU A 674 7.88 -14.07 39.56
CA GLU A 674 8.56 -15.16 40.27
C GLU A 674 7.59 -16.13 40.98
N GLN A 675 6.28 -15.91 40.82
CA GLN A 675 5.18 -16.75 41.33
C GLN A 675 4.57 -17.57 40.19
#